data_AF-A0AAD9LYR5-F1
#
_entry.id   AF-A0AAD9LYR5-F1
#
_cell.length_a   1.000
_cell.length_b   1.000
_cell.length_c   1.000
_cell.angle_alpha   90.00
_cell.angle_beta   90.00
_cell.angle_gamma   90.00
#
_symmetry.space_group_name_H-M   'P 1'
#
loop_
_entity.id
_entity.type
_entity.pdbx_description
1 polymer ?
#
loop_
_entity_poly.entity_id
_entity_poly.type
_entity_poly.pdbx_seq_one_letter_code
_entity_poly.pdbx_strand_id
1 'polypeptide(L)'
;MPFDNHGRPRTLLPLPLPDNVNGPHIDGEPKGRKRRRPYVSKACDSCREKKNACDGRPTCSQCLRRGIKCEYRMVSDGVWKKVPSGTQLVDKEEADSNAEAADLLSILKTVSDREALDALQLLRTGSDPAELCSALRHRGVAPSPTSIDSADLPPEQLSLEFELMMNHPIAYHIGSLIQPSSMDSDILLQSSGIYMNVTNPAAAVYEIRTRPYLSPFGVRQQLGCIGSGASSITGLSPPSKLFNSRLLSVDISKWTNVPISNEFSIKVLSLYFEVEHPLMPLFDVDFFLEGLLGNNQFCSCLLVNALFAWASLKYATVDPEAAAIGYAFYEESKKLWARDKETTSTTICTMAALQYMSVTAFAFGAGAEHEKYLGEMSDMAEILELSGSDLIMPRGTGIANESSWELARAQMAWAIFNCLTLFSMQLRKRIVEYPPRFPIPGSSLLLGPHNLITQEDKRRFYQAGLLRENSKLSLILHDMLRVMYGPLATPQFNLARGDDCAHHTLVLHMYYHLAVLNLMRPLTRQSGSATMLLRPFASDKANPYAVHAASVNQLKNIVLYYRRTYPEPLFSLFWHSALLYLANAVLQEVDVPGQNTEWHFYFRLCLTCYRTLCSGYRLVGEIVQSLLSMALKKGVMGAHEAAAMMKDFEIRGKHRRVPDQKMVSLVVDLYLAMTDPSAAYVEALAQSFRQNQIHGREQVGERDG
;
A
#
# COMPACT_ATOMS: atom_id res chain seq x y z
N MET A 1 14.18 30.05 28.80
CA MET A 1 15.50 30.11 29.45
C MET A 1 15.34 29.67 30.90
N PRO A 2 16.06 28.64 31.35
CA PRO A 2 15.87 28.07 32.68
C PRO A 2 16.57 28.93 33.73
N PHE A 3 15.82 29.31 34.77
CA PHE A 3 16.35 29.83 36.02
C PHE A 3 17.04 28.69 36.76
N ASP A 4 18.11 28.98 37.50
CA ASP A 4 18.78 27.98 38.34
C ASP A 4 18.08 27.82 39.70
N ASN A 5 18.45 26.78 40.47
CA ASN A 5 17.79 26.34 41.71
C ASN A 5 17.76 27.37 42.85
N HIS A 6 18.20 28.61 42.61
CA HIS A 6 18.13 29.75 43.53
C HIS A 6 17.41 30.97 42.93
N GLY A 7 16.65 30.79 41.84
CA GLY A 7 15.68 31.77 41.33
C GLY A 7 16.29 33.00 40.64
N ARG A 8 17.47 32.89 40.03
CA ARG A 8 18.07 34.00 39.26
C ARG A 8 18.06 33.75 37.74
N PRO A 9 17.72 34.76 36.91
CA PRO A 9 17.73 34.63 35.45
C PRO A 9 19.17 34.66 34.89
N ARG A 10 19.52 33.69 34.04
CA ARG A 10 20.80 33.67 33.30
C ARG A 10 20.71 34.49 32.01
N THR A 11 21.64 35.43 31.85
CA THR A 11 21.79 36.33 30.70
C THR A 11 22.51 35.64 29.53
N LEU A 12 21.97 35.76 28.31
CA LEU A 12 22.60 35.35 27.04
C LEU A 12 23.53 36.44 26.50
N LEU A 13 24.63 36.04 25.87
CA LEU A 13 25.44 36.91 25.00
C LEU A 13 25.58 36.30 23.59
N PRO A 14 25.70 37.13 22.52
CA PRO A 14 25.46 36.74 21.13
C PRO A 14 26.73 36.35 20.35
N LEU A 15 26.48 35.71 19.20
CA LEU A 15 27.41 35.26 18.16
C LEU A 15 28.10 36.42 17.41
N PRO A 16 29.35 36.26 16.96
CA PRO A 16 29.70 36.77 15.62
C PRO A 16 30.37 35.72 14.72
N LEU A 17 30.03 35.85 13.44
CA LEU A 17 30.45 35.09 12.25
C LEU A 17 31.64 35.81 11.56
N PRO A 18 32.19 35.27 10.44
CA PRO A 18 33.62 35.09 10.18
C PRO A 18 34.22 36.20 9.31
N ASP A 19 35.55 36.19 9.13
CA ASP A 19 36.13 36.51 7.83
C ASP A 19 37.56 35.99 7.65
N ASN A 20 37.90 35.85 6.38
CA ASN A 20 38.87 34.96 5.77
C ASN A 20 40.08 35.74 5.23
N VAL A 21 41.13 35.00 4.82
CA VAL A 21 42.10 35.31 3.73
C VAL A 21 43.50 35.90 4.07
N ASN A 22 44.51 35.06 3.77
CA ASN A 22 45.92 35.26 3.32
C ASN A 22 46.92 36.01 4.22
N GLY A 23 48.16 35.57 4.51
CA GLY A 23 49.14 34.60 4.00
C GLY A 23 50.57 35.18 4.32
N PRO A 24 51.69 34.65 3.80
CA PRO A 24 52.42 33.41 4.09
C PRO A 24 53.72 33.62 4.92
N HIS A 25 54.30 32.60 5.55
CA HIS A 25 55.77 32.34 5.59
C HIS A 25 56.19 31.16 6.51
N ILE A 26 56.79 30.14 5.89
CA ILE A 26 58.04 29.39 6.19
C ILE A 26 58.27 28.77 7.59
N ASP A 27 58.32 27.43 7.54
CA ASP A 27 59.14 26.42 8.24
C ASP A 27 59.43 26.51 9.75
N GLY A 28 58.95 25.48 10.45
CA GLY A 28 59.43 25.05 11.76
C GLY A 28 58.74 23.76 12.21
N GLU A 29 59.44 22.62 12.13
CA GLU A 29 58.99 21.32 12.62
C GLU A 29 58.45 21.38 14.07
N PRO A 30 57.26 20.82 14.37
CA PRO A 30 56.73 20.82 15.72
C PRO A 30 57.25 19.63 16.54
N LYS A 31 58.04 19.95 17.59
CA LYS A 31 58.32 19.04 18.71
C LYS A 31 57.02 18.63 19.41
N GLY A 32 56.93 17.32 19.67
CA GLY A 32 55.70 16.60 19.98
C GLY A 32 54.91 17.04 21.22
N ARG A 33 53.58 17.05 21.07
CA ARG A 33 52.61 16.81 22.14
C ARG A 33 52.08 15.37 22.04
N LYS A 34 52.21 14.64 23.16
CA LYS A 34 51.87 13.21 23.31
C LYS A 34 50.39 12.95 23.01
N ARG A 35 50.08 12.25 21.90
CA ARG A 35 48.75 11.65 21.66
C ARG A 35 48.46 10.58 22.73
N ARG A 36 47.33 10.72 23.43
CA ARG A 36 46.78 9.67 24.32
C ARG A 36 46.49 8.41 23.48
N ARG A 37 46.97 7.27 23.98
CA ARG A 37 47.02 5.99 23.25
C ARG A 37 45.66 5.26 23.32
N PRO A 38 45.27 4.50 22.28
CA PRO A 38 44.13 3.59 22.34
C PRO A 38 44.34 2.52 23.42
N TYR A 39 43.32 2.25 24.23
CA TYR A 39 43.33 1.21 25.25
C TYR A 39 43.17 -0.16 24.58
N VAL A 40 44.04 -1.12 24.90
CA VAL A 40 44.01 -2.49 24.37
C VAL A 40 43.73 -3.45 25.51
N SER A 41 42.67 -4.26 25.40
CA SER A 41 42.20 -5.13 26.49
C SER A 41 43.01 -6.42 26.66
N LYS A 42 43.76 -6.89 25.65
CA LYS A 42 44.68 -8.03 25.74
C LYS A 42 45.95 -7.83 24.91
N ALA A 43 47.12 -8.05 25.52
CA ALA A 43 48.41 -8.02 24.86
C ALA A 43 48.80 -9.42 24.33
N CYS A 44 49.58 -9.49 23.25
CA CYS A 44 50.13 -10.76 22.74
C CYS A 44 51.11 -11.39 23.74
N ASP A 45 51.37 -12.69 23.60
CA ASP A 45 52.15 -13.44 24.59
C ASP A 45 53.58 -12.91 24.70
N SER A 46 54.24 -12.59 23.58
CA SER A 46 55.59 -12.03 23.59
C SER A 46 55.67 -10.66 24.28
N CYS A 47 54.66 -9.80 24.08
CA CYS A 47 54.59 -8.52 24.80
C CYS A 47 54.20 -8.72 26.26
N ARG A 48 53.36 -9.72 26.57
CA ARG A 48 52.93 -10.02 27.93
C ARG A 48 54.06 -10.59 28.78
N GLU A 49 54.81 -11.56 28.28
CA GLU A 49 55.97 -12.15 28.96
C GLU A 49 57.05 -11.10 29.23
N LYS A 50 57.35 -10.28 28.21
CA LYS A 50 58.38 -9.24 28.31
C LYS A 50 57.85 -7.95 28.95
N LYS A 51 56.60 -7.92 29.43
CA LYS A 51 55.88 -6.76 30.00
C LYS A 51 55.99 -5.49 29.16
N ASN A 52 56.02 -5.65 27.84
CA ASN A 52 56.07 -4.56 26.88
C ASN A 52 54.66 -4.12 26.48
N ALA A 53 54.52 -2.85 26.08
CA ALA A 53 53.27 -2.35 25.55
C ALA A 53 52.92 -3.06 24.23
N CYS A 54 51.67 -3.50 24.11
CA CYS A 54 51.10 -4.10 22.91
C CYS A 54 50.01 -3.19 22.36
N ASP A 55 49.99 -2.99 21.04
CA ASP A 55 49.00 -2.16 20.36
C ASP A 55 47.81 -2.97 19.81
N GLY A 56 47.72 -4.26 20.10
CA GLY A 56 46.52 -5.09 19.84
C GLY A 56 46.28 -5.45 18.37
N ARG A 57 47.21 -5.13 17.47
CA ARG A 57 47.13 -5.52 16.06
C ARG A 57 47.45 -7.01 15.87
N PRO A 58 47.01 -7.65 14.76
CA PRO A 58 47.26 -9.07 14.47
C PRO A 58 48.74 -9.46 14.62
N THR A 59 49.65 -8.66 14.05
CA THR A 59 51.06 -8.62 14.45
C THR A 59 51.30 -7.27 15.11
N CYS A 60 51.56 -7.27 16.42
CA CYS A 60 51.72 -6.02 17.16
C CYS A 60 52.98 -5.27 16.69
N SER A 61 52.94 -3.94 16.69
CA SER A 61 54.04 -3.11 16.15
C SER A 61 55.39 -3.36 16.82
N GLN A 62 55.37 -3.86 18.06
CA GLN A 62 56.56 -4.16 18.84
C GLN A 62 57.18 -5.52 18.49
N CYS A 63 56.35 -6.52 18.21
CA CYS A 63 56.81 -7.81 17.70
C CYS A 63 57.30 -7.70 16.25
N LEU A 64 56.60 -6.92 15.42
CA LEU A 64 57.00 -6.67 14.02
C LEU A 64 58.39 -6.03 13.95
N ARG A 65 58.64 -4.96 14.72
CA ARG A 65 59.96 -4.29 14.75
C ARG A 65 61.09 -5.17 15.25
N ARG A 66 60.79 -6.15 16.10
CA ARG A 66 61.79 -7.05 16.67
C ARG A 66 61.97 -8.33 15.86
N GLY A 67 61.20 -8.51 14.77
CA GLY A 67 61.26 -9.72 13.95
C GLY A 67 60.91 -10.99 14.72
N ILE A 68 60.09 -10.88 15.78
CA ILE A 68 59.70 -12.02 16.62
C ILE A 68 58.25 -12.42 16.37
N LYS A 69 57.96 -13.71 16.46
CA LYS A 69 56.61 -14.26 16.25
C LYS A 69 55.63 -13.65 17.26
N CYS A 70 54.53 -13.09 16.74
CA CYS A 70 53.49 -12.45 17.54
C CYS A 70 52.27 -13.38 17.62
N GLU A 71 52.11 -14.08 18.73
CA GLU A 71 50.97 -14.97 18.96
C GLU A 71 50.15 -14.50 20.16
N TYR A 72 48.83 -14.66 20.06
CA TYR A 72 47.89 -14.46 21.15
C TYR A 72 47.33 -15.83 21.51
N ARG A 73 47.54 -16.31 22.74
CA ARG A 73 47.04 -17.62 23.17
C ARG A 73 45.53 -17.76 22.98
N MET A 74 45.12 -18.72 22.16
CA MET A 74 43.76 -19.26 22.07
C MET A 74 43.43 -19.97 23.40
N VAL A 75 42.19 -19.85 23.85
CA VAL A 75 41.68 -20.17 25.20
C VAL A 75 42.23 -21.50 25.75
N SER A 76 42.88 -21.45 26.92
CA SER A 76 43.49 -22.63 27.58
C SER A 76 42.47 -23.53 28.31
N ASP A 77 42.76 -24.83 28.39
CA ASP A 77 41.96 -25.92 29.01
C ASP A 77 41.38 -25.63 30.42
N GLY A 78 41.99 -24.71 31.18
CA GLY A 78 41.45 -24.28 32.48
C GLY A 78 40.12 -23.50 32.40
N VAL A 79 39.77 -22.95 31.23
CA VAL A 79 38.47 -22.28 31.01
C VAL A 79 37.41 -23.31 30.62
N TRP A 80 37.78 -24.34 29.85
CA TRP A 80 36.89 -25.44 29.47
C TRP A 80 36.37 -26.21 30.69
N LYS A 81 37.22 -26.44 31.69
CA LYS A 81 36.81 -27.11 32.95
C LYS A 81 35.91 -26.28 33.87
N LYS A 82 35.64 -25.00 33.54
CA LYS A 82 34.74 -24.12 34.31
C LYS A 82 33.39 -23.88 33.63
N VAL A 83 33.14 -24.49 32.46
CA VAL A 83 31.83 -24.45 31.82
C VAL A 83 30.96 -25.55 32.43
N PRO A 84 29.75 -25.25 32.92
CA PRO A 84 28.84 -26.26 33.46
C PRO A 84 28.52 -27.31 32.40
N SER A 85 28.50 -28.59 32.76
CA SER A 85 28.30 -29.72 31.84
C SER A 85 26.97 -29.72 31.06
N GLY A 86 26.05 -28.79 31.33
CA GLY A 86 24.77 -28.63 30.64
C GLY A 86 24.74 -27.55 29.55
N THR A 87 25.85 -26.85 29.26
CA THR A 87 25.94 -25.84 28.18
C THR A 87 27.03 -26.12 27.14
N GLN A 88 27.68 -27.29 27.20
CA GLN A 88 28.49 -27.79 26.10
C GLN A 88 27.57 -28.36 25.03
N LEU A 89 27.57 -27.74 23.83
CA LEU A 89 26.73 -28.18 22.73
C LEU A 89 27.31 -29.37 21.94
N VAL A 90 28.62 -29.64 22.05
CA VAL A 90 29.32 -30.81 21.48
C VAL A 90 30.58 -31.10 22.30
N ASP A 91 30.92 -32.38 22.44
CA ASP A 91 32.08 -32.90 23.16
C ASP A 91 33.38 -32.56 22.41
N LYS A 92 34.51 -32.37 23.11
CA LYS A 92 35.80 -31.99 22.49
C LYS A 92 36.26 -33.02 21.45
N GLU A 93 36.00 -34.30 21.69
CA GLU A 93 36.32 -35.40 20.77
C GLU A 93 35.47 -35.37 19.49
N GLU A 94 34.20 -34.94 19.58
CA GLU A 94 33.27 -34.84 18.45
C GLU A 94 33.47 -33.54 17.64
N ALA A 95 33.94 -32.46 18.29
CA ALA A 95 34.39 -31.25 17.61
C ALA A 95 35.74 -31.45 16.88
N ASP A 96 36.66 -32.22 17.47
CA ASP A 96 37.94 -32.56 16.85
C ASP A 96 37.79 -33.64 15.76
N SER A 97 36.74 -34.47 15.80
CA SER A 97 36.47 -35.48 14.76
C SER A 97 35.79 -34.91 13.52
N ASN A 98 35.24 -33.69 13.56
CA ASN A 98 34.46 -33.13 12.45
C ASN A 98 35.31 -32.28 11.49
N ALA A 99 36.40 -32.87 10.98
CA ALA A 99 37.32 -32.23 10.04
C ALA A 99 36.63 -31.73 8.76
N GLU A 100 35.57 -32.42 8.35
CA GLU A 100 34.78 -32.13 7.14
C GLU A 100 33.93 -30.87 7.28
N ALA A 101 33.40 -30.58 8.47
CA ALA A 101 32.70 -29.32 8.74
C ALA A 101 33.64 -28.11 8.73
N ALA A 102 34.87 -28.27 9.24
CA ALA A 102 35.89 -27.23 9.18
C ALA A 102 36.36 -26.98 7.73
N ASP A 103 36.50 -28.04 6.95
CA ASP A 103 36.83 -27.98 5.54
C ASP A 103 35.71 -27.31 4.72
N LEU A 104 34.44 -27.62 4.99
CA LEU A 104 33.31 -26.97 4.34
C LEU A 104 33.29 -25.46 4.62
N LEU A 105 33.52 -25.06 5.88
CA LEU A 105 33.64 -23.65 6.25
C LEU A 105 34.82 -22.95 5.58
N SER A 106 35.90 -23.66 5.27
CA SER A 106 37.03 -23.11 4.51
C SER A 106 36.66 -22.88 3.04
N ILE A 107 35.93 -23.81 2.42
CA ILE A 107 35.47 -23.73 1.03
C ILE A 107 34.45 -22.60 0.87
N LEU A 108 33.46 -22.51 1.78
CA LEU A 108 32.40 -21.49 1.78
C LEU A 108 32.94 -20.05 1.83
N LYS A 109 34.14 -19.84 2.38
CA LYS A 109 34.81 -18.52 2.39
C LYS A 109 35.43 -18.13 1.05
N THR A 110 35.58 -19.08 0.14
CA THR A 110 36.35 -18.92 -1.11
C THR A 110 35.50 -19.08 -2.36
N VAL A 111 34.38 -19.80 -2.29
CA VAL A 111 33.41 -19.94 -3.39
C VAL A 111 32.55 -18.67 -3.53
N SER A 112 31.83 -18.53 -4.64
CA SER A 112 30.94 -17.39 -4.86
C SER A 112 29.76 -17.39 -3.88
N ASP A 113 29.17 -16.23 -3.61
CA ASP A 113 28.03 -16.08 -2.69
C ASP A 113 26.87 -17.01 -3.05
N ARG A 114 26.66 -17.27 -4.34
CA ARG A 114 25.61 -18.17 -4.84
C ARG A 114 25.90 -19.64 -4.49
N GLU A 115 27.13 -20.09 -4.70
CA GLU A 115 27.54 -21.46 -4.37
C GLU A 115 27.56 -21.70 -2.86
N ALA A 116 27.92 -20.66 -2.08
CA ALA A 116 27.84 -20.71 -0.64
C ALA A 116 26.38 -20.82 -0.15
N LEU A 117 25.45 -20.11 -0.79
CA LEU A 117 24.02 -20.18 -0.46
C LEU A 117 23.42 -21.54 -0.80
N ASP A 118 23.72 -22.09 -1.98
CA ASP A 118 23.25 -23.40 -2.42
C ASP A 118 23.71 -24.50 -1.44
N ALA A 119 24.98 -24.46 -1.03
CA ALA A 119 25.54 -25.40 -0.06
C ALA A 119 24.90 -25.25 1.34
N LEU A 120 24.60 -24.02 1.77
CA LEU A 120 23.89 -23.76 3.02
C LEU A 120 22.43 -24.27 3.00
N GLN A 121 21.76 -24.19 1.86
CA GLN A 121 20.41 -24.74 1.70
C GLN A 121 20.42 -26.27 1.76
N LEU A 122 21.39 -26.91 1.11
CA LEU A 122 21.55 -28.37 1.16
C LEU A 122 21.89 -28.88 2.57
N LEU A 123 22.73 -28.16 3.32
CA LEU A 123 22.98 -28.47 4.74
C LEU A 123 21.68 -28.40 5.57
N ARG A 124 20.82 -27.41 5.32
CA ARG A 124 19.55 -27.25 6.03
C ARG A 124 18.55 -28.36 5.71
N THR A 125 18.66 -28.98 4.53
CA THR A 125 17.88 -30.17 4.17
C THR A 125 18.45 -31.47 4.74
N GLY A 126 19.54 -31.40 5.52
CA GLY A 126 20.14 -32.54 6.21
C GLY A 126 21.22 -33.27 5.40
N SER A 127 21.77 -32.65 4.35
CA SER A 127 22.88 -33.22 3.58
C SER A 127 24.18 -33.26 4.39
N ASP A 128 24.97 -34.31 4.19
CA ASP A 128 26.23 -34.54 4.89
C ASP A 128 27.33 -33.54 4.45
N PRO A 129 28.09 -32.94 5.40
CA PRO A 129 29.15 -31.98 5.07
C PRO A 129 30.26 -32.54 4.15
N ALA A 130 30.59 -33.83 4.23
CA ALA A 130 31.65 -34.43 3.43
C ALA A 130 31.25 -34.55 1.95
N GLU A 131 30.00 -34.93 1.69
CA GLU A 131 29.44 -34.98 0.33
C GLU A 131 29.42 -33.59 -0.31
N LEU A 132 29.03 -32.56 0.44
CA LEU A 132 29.03 -31.17 -0.01
C LEU A 132 30.43 -30.64 -0.32
N CYS A 133 31.41 -30.94 0.54
CA CYS A 133 32.81 -30.64 0.26
C CYS A 133 33.28 -31.25 -1.05
N SER A 134 32.92 -32.50 -1.33
CA SER A 134 33.30 -33.18 -2.57
C SER A 134 32.62 -32.55 -3.80
N ALA A 135 31.33 -32.22 -3.70
CA ALA A 135 30.55 -31.60 -4.78
C ALA A 135 31.07 -30.21 -5.14
N LEU A 136 31.44 -29.40 -4.14
CA LEU A 136 31.99 -28.07 -4.33
C LEU A 136 33.42 -28.08 -4.89
N ARG A 137 34.23 -29.09 -4.54
CA ARG A 137 35.60 -29.24 -5.10
C ARG A 137 35.62 -29.78 -6.53
N HIS A 138 34.61 -30.57 -6.93
CA HIS A 138 34.53 -31.18 -8.26
C HIS A 138 33.68 -30.40 -9.29
N ARG A 139 32.92 -29.38 -8.88
CA ARG A 139 32.16 -28.48 -9.80
C ARG A 139 33.09 -27.48 -10.52
N GLY A 140 33.97 -27.99 -11.36
CA GLY A 140 34.70 -27.21 -12.38
C GLY A 140 34.00 -27.15 -13.74
N VAL A 141 32.83 -27.79 -13.89
CA VAL A 141 32.02 -27.79 -15.12
C VAL A 141 30.55 -27.63 -14.72
N ALA A 142 29.91 -26.59 -15.26
CA ALA A 142 28.54 -26.19 -14.95
C ALA A 142 27.50 -27.28 -15.27
N PRO A 143 26.57 -27.59 -14.35
CA PRO A 143 25.35 -28.29 -14.70
C PRO A 143 24.27 -27.29 -15.18
N SER A 144 23.52 -27.73 -16.19
CA SER A 144 22.41 -27.04 -16.85
C SER A 144 21.25 -26.69 -15.90
N PRO A 145 20.50 -25.60 -16.19
CA PRO A 145 19.49 -25.07 -15.29
C PRO A 145 18.24 -25.95 -15.35
N THR A 146 18.09 -26.83 -14.36
CA THR A 146 16.79 -27.46 -14.07
C THR A 146 16.38 -27.10 -12.65
N SER A 147 15.43 -26.16 -12.58
CA SER A 147 14.41 -26.01 -11.53
C SER A 147 14.88 -26.15 -10.08
N ILE A 148 15.72 -25.23 -9.62
CA ILE A 148 15.73 -24.84 -8.21
C ILE A 148 15.12 -23.45 -8.17
N ASP A 149 13.96 -23.36 -7.51
CA ASP A 149 13.25 -22.12 -7.20
C ASP A 149 14.24 -21.07 -6.73
N SER A 150 14.20 -19.91 -7.39
CA SER A 150 14.92 -18.69 -7.03
C SER A 150 14.41 -18.16 -5.69
N ALA A 151 14.80 -18.82 -4.60
CA ALA A 151 14.69 -18.28 -3.26
C ALA A 151 15.78 -17.22 -3.04
N ASP A 152 15.32 -15.98 -2.97
CA ASP A 152 15.75 -14.94 -2.04
C ASP A 152 17.24 -14.54 -2.01
N LEU A 153 17.53 -13.41 -2.66
CA LEU A 153 18.45 -12.43 -2.08
C LEU A 153 17.62 -11.19 -1.70
N PRO A 154 17.77 -10.63 -0.48
CA PRO A 154 17.31 -9.26 -0.23
C PRO A 154 17.91 -8.32 -1.30
N PRO A 155 17.27 -7.16 -1.58
CA PRO A 155 17.89 -6.16 -2.45
C PRO A 155 19.35 -6.00 -2.03
N GLU A 156 20.29 -5.93 -2.98
CA GLU A 156 21.73 -5.81 -2.68
C GLU A 156 21.90 -4.84 -1.51
N GLN A 157 22.72 -5.15 -0.50
CA GLN A 157 22.85 -4.33 0.73
C GLN A 157 23.23 -2.86 0.46
N LEU A 158 23.65 -2.54 -0.78
CA LEU A 158 24.02 -1.21 -1.27
C LEU A 158 22.97 -0.59 -2.23
N SER A 159 21.86 -1.28 -2.48
CA SER A 159 20.76 -0.79 -3.30
C SER A 159 19.98 0.29 -2.58
N LEU A 160 19.44 1.24 -3.35
CA LEU A 160 18.58 2.29 -2.80
C LEU A 160 17.32 1.70 -2.15
N GLU A 161 16.79 0.60 -2.67
CA GLU A 161 15.62 -0.07 -2.08
C GLU A 161 15.94 -0.57 -0.67
N PHE A 162 17.11 -1.18 -0.45
CA PHE A 162 17.56 -1.58 0.88
C PHE A 162 17.69 -0.39 1.83
N GLU A 163 18.28 0.72 1.38
CA GLU A 163 18.37 1.96 2.17
C GLU A 163 16.99 2.50 2.55
N LEU A 164 16.04 2.53 1.61
CA LEU A 164 14.67 2.97 1.84
C LEU A 164 13.94 2.04 2.83
N MET A 165 14.14 0.72 2.73
CA MET A 165 13.57 -0.25 3.66
C MET A 165 14.09 -0.06 5.09
N MET A 166 15.38 0.25 5.25
CA MET A 166 16.00 0.47 6.57
C MET A 166 15.61 1.82 7.19
N ASN A 167 15.60 2.89 6.38
CA ASN A 167 15.33 4.25 6.85
C ASN A 167 13.83 4.57 6.95
N HIS A 168 13.00 3.89 6.16
CA HIS A 168 11.55 4.14 6.07
C HIS A 168 10.74 2.83 6.12
N PRO A 169 10.90 1.98 7.16
CA PRO A 169 10.30 0.64 7.24
C PRO A 169 8.76 0.62 7.21
N ILE A 170 8.13 1.75 7.54
CA ILE A 170 6.67 1.94 7.48
C ILE A 170 6.19 2.01 6.02
N ALA A 171 6.91 2.76 5.19
CA ALA A 171 6.55 2.97 3.79
C ALA A 171 7.14 1.88 2.88
N TYR A 172 8.37 1.44 3.17
CA TYR A 172 9.11 0.41 2.46
C TYR A 172 9.29 -0.78 3.40
N HIS A 173 8.39 -1.75 3.33
CA HIS A 173 8.37 -2.84 4.30
C HIS A 173 9.57 -3.78 4.09
N ILE A 174 10.24 -4.13 5.20
CA ILE A 174 11.39 -5.08 5.25
C ILE A 174 10.99 -6.55 4.98
N GLY A 175 9.70 -6.87 4.82
CA GLY A 175 9.19 -8.24 4.72
C GLY A 175 9.61 -8.94 3.42
N SER A 176 9.72 -10.28 3.47
CA SER A 176 10.02 -11.14 2.31
C SER A 176 9.12 -10.78 1.12
N LEU A 177 9.75 -10.57 -0.05
CA LEU A 177 9.07 -10.47 -1.33
C LEU A 177 8.22 -11.74 -1.48
N ILE A 178 6.89 -11.59 -1.51
CA ILE A 178 6.01 -12.74 -1.74
C ILE A 178 6.21 -13.12 -3.21
N GLN A 179 7.11 -14.04 -3.51
CA GLN A 179 7.12 -14.71 -4.79
C GLN A 179 6.05 -15.81 -4.74
N PRO A 180 5.03 -15.77 -5.62
CA PRO A 180 4.14 -16.90 -5.74
C PRO A 180 4.92 -18.08 -6.30
N SER A 181 4.90 -19.21 -5.59
CA SER A 181 5.33 -20.48 -6.19
C SER A 181 4.59 -20.71 -7.52
N SER A 182 5.11 -21.55 -8.41
CA SER A 182 4.44 -21.87 -9.68
C SER A 182 2.98 -22.32 -9.49
N MET A 183 2.66 -22.96 -8.37
CA MET A 183 1.28 -23.32 -7.98
C MET A 183 0.48 -22.16 -7.36
N ASP A 184 1.09 -21.24 -6.61
CA ASP A 184 0.41 -20.03 -6.10
C ASP A 184 0.03 -19.07 -7.25
N SER A 185 0.81 -19.05 -8.33
CA SER A 185 0.58 -18.19 -9.48
C SER A 185 -0.76 -18.51 -10.16
N ASP A 186 -1.08 -19.78 -10.34
CA ASP A 186 -2.37 -20.20 -10.91
C ASP A 186 -3.53 -19.90 -9.97
N ILE A 187 -3.37 -20.08 -8.66
CA ILE A 187 -4.41 -19.76 -7.66
C ILE A 187 -4.68 -18.25 -7.62
N LEU A 188 -3.63 -17.42 -7.64
CA LEU A 188 -3.77 -15.97 -7.67
C LEU A 188 -4.37 -15.49 -8.99
N LEU A 189 -4.20 -16.20 -10.09
CA LEU A 189 -4.82 -15.86 -11.37
C LEU A 189 -6.22 -16.47 -11.56
N GLN A 190 -6.62 -17.42 -10.70
CA GLN A 190 -7.96 -17.99 -10.67
C GLN A 190 -8.94 -17.10 -9.89
N SER A 191 -10.19 -17.05 -10.36
CA SER A 191 -11.30 -16.40 -9.65
C SER A 191 -11.96 -17.41 -8.71
N SER A 192 -12.31 -16.97 -7.50
CA SER A 192 -12.96 -17.80 -6.47
C SER A 192 -14.29 -18.44 -6.95
N GLY A 193 -14.86 -17.96 -8.05
CA GLY A 193 -16.10 -18.50 -8.65
C GLY A 193 -15.99 -19.83 -9.40
N ILE A 194 -14.81 -20.45 -9.51
CA ILE A 194 -14.63 -21.76 -10.21
C ILE A 194 -14.59 -22.95 -9.23
N TYR A 195 -14.61 -22.72 -7.91
CA TYR A 195 -14.54 -23.80 -6.91
C TYR A 195 -15.80 -24.69 -6.80
N MET A 196 -16.84 -24.48 -7.61
CA MET A 196 -18.11 -25.21 -7.48
C MET A 196 -18.33 -26.34 -8.50
N ASN A 197 -17.42 -26.58 -9.46
CA ASN A 197 -17.66 -27.56 -10.52
C ASN A 197 -16.48 -28.51 -10.82
N VAL A 198 -15.73 -28.93 -9.80
CA VAL A 198 -14.81 -30.07 -9.95
C VAL A 198 -15.39 -31.26 -9.19
N THR A 199 -16.07 -32.14 -9.92
CA THR A 199 -16.62 -33.44 -9.49
C THR A 199 -15.54 -34.48 -9.15
N ASN A 200 -14.35 -34.06 -8.73
CA ASN A 200 -13.25 -34.98 -8.42
C ASN A 200 -12.98 -35.01 -6.90
N PRO A 201 -13.37 -36.09 -6.18
CA PRO A 201 -13.22 -36.20 -4.73
C PRO A 201 -11.77 -36.18 -4.25
N ALA A 202 -10.79 -36.35 -5.14
CA ALA A 202 -9.37 -36.35 -4.82
C ALA A 202 -8.72 -34.95 -4.76
N ALA A 203 -9.40 -33.90 -5.23
CA ALA A 203 -8.87 -32.52 -5.21
C ALA A 203 -9.26 -31.72 -3.94
N ALA A 204 -9.98 -32.32 -3.00
CA ALA A 204 -10.70 -31.63 -1.93
C ALA A 204 -9.89 -31.31 -0.66
N VAL A 205 -8.54 -31.34 -0.67
CA VAL A 205 -7.75 -31.19 0.58
C VAL A 205 -6.62 -30.15 0.53
N TYR A 206 -6.57 -29.28 -0.47
CA TYR A 206 -5.64 -28.13 -0.41
C TYR A 206 -6.36 -26.89 0.11
N GLU A 207 -6.54 -26.84 1.43
CA GLU A 207 -6.81 -25.60 2.15
C GLU A 207 -5.69 -24.61 1.82
N ILE A 208 -6.02 -23.57 1.05
CA ILE A 208 -5.27 -22.31 1.12
C ILE A 208 -5.32 -21.95 2.61
N ARG A 209 -4.17 -21.89 3.30
CA ARG A 209 -4.06 -21.26 4.63
C ARG A 209 -4.38 -19.77 4.49
N THR A 210 -5.65 -19.43 4.28
CA THR A 210 -6.16 -18.09 4.49
C THR A 210 -6.14 -17.88 5.99
N ARG A 211 -5.23 -17.03 6.48
CA ARG A 211 -5.34 -16.55 7.86
C ARG A 211 -6.72 -15.91 8.00
N PRO A 212 -7.49 -16.23 9.05
CA PRO A 212 -8.78 -15.59 9.26
C PRO A 212 -8.54 -14.09 9.44
N TYR A 213 -9.10 -13.28 8.53
CA TYR A 213 -9.04 -11.82 8.64
C TYR A 213 -9.60 -11.38 9.98
N LEU A 214 -8.75 -10.73 10.78
CA LEU A 214 -9.14 -10.12 12.04
C LEU A 214 -9.55 -8.68 11.74
N SER A 215 -10.86 -8.45 11.67
CA SER A 215 -11.39 -7.10 11.55
C SER A 215 -10.90 -6.25 12.75
N PRO A 216 -10.35 -5.03 12.52
CA PRO A 216 -9.94 -4.11 13.59
C PRO A 216 -11.08 -3.77 14.56
N PHE A 217 -12.32 -4.02 14.13
CA PHE A 217 -13.55 -3.79 14.87
C PHE A 217 -14.00 -5.00 15.72
N GLY A 218 -13.15 -6.02 15.88
CA GLY A 218 -13.38 -7.16 16.78
C GLY A 218 -14.28 -8.27 16.21
N VAL A 219 -14.57 -8.24 14.91
CA VAL A 219 -15.40 -9.24 14.23
C VAL A 219 -14.53 -10.40 13.72
N ARG A 220 -14.52 -11.53 14.46
CA ARG A 220 -13.92 -12.78 13.96
C ARG A 220 -14.77 -13.36 12.84
N GLN A 221 -14.24 -13.42 11.62
CA GLN A 221 -14.85 -14.16 10.51
C GLN A 221 -14.57 -15.64 10.74
N GLN A 222 -15.56 -16.41 11.20
CA GLN A 222 -15.50 -17.87 11.17
C GLN A 222 -16.01 -18.31 9.79
N LEU A 223 -15.13 -18.84 8.93
CA LEU A 223 -15.59 -19.72 7.88
C LEU A 223 -16.17 -20.96 8.56
N GLY A 224 -17.49 -21.15 8.47
CA GLY A 224 -18.17 -22.25 9.10
C GLY A 224 -17.89 -23.57 8.36
N CYS A 225 -17.10 -24.45 8.96
CA CYS A 225 -17.13 -25.88 8.64
C CYS A 225 -18.36 -26.48 9.33
N ILE A 226 -19.37 -26.88 8.57
CA ILE A 226 -20.40 -27.81 9.07
C ILE A 226 -20.14 -29.16 8.40
N GLY A 227 -19.57 -30.07 9.18
CA GLY A 227 -19.68 -31.49 8.90
C GLY A 227 -21.07 -32.00 9.28
N SER A 228 -21.60 -32.87 8.43
CA SER A 228 -22.68 -33.85 8.64
C SER A 228 -23.92 -33.61 7.78
N GLY A 229 -24.27 -34.66 7.05
CA GLY A 229 -25.19 -34.64 5.92
C GLY A 229 -26.64 -34.37 6.28
N ALA A 230 -27.26 -33.50 5.48
CA ALA A 230 -28.62 -33.65 4.98
C ALA A 230 -28.79 -32.67 3.81
N SER A 231 -29.27 -33.17 2.68
CA SER A 231 -29.53 -32.40 1.47
C SER A 231 -30.56 -31.29 1.73
N SER A 232 -30.16 -30.03 1.56
CA SER A 232 -31.02 -28.89 1.26
C SER A 232 -30.17 -27.80 0.59
N ILE A 233 -30.48 -27.55 -0.68
CA ILE A 233 -29.90 -26.50 -1.52
C ILE A 233 -30.51 -25.17 -1.06
N THR A 234 -29.76 -24.34 -0.34
CA THR A 234 -30.05 -22.91 -0.13
C THR A 234 -28.79 -22.16 0.31
N GLY A 235 -28.37 -21.18 -0.50
CA GLY A 235 -27.76 -19.93 -0.08
C GLY A 235 -26.38 -19.97 0.60
N LEU A 236 -25.36 -19.50 -0.13
CA LEU A 236 -24.14 -18.93 0.46
C LEU A 236 -24.54 -17.90 1.53
N SER A 237 -24.30 -18.19 2.81
CA SER A 237 -24.41 -17.15 3.85
C SER A 237 -23.18 -16.25 3.76
N PRO A 238 -23.35 -14.94 3.49
CA PRO A 238 -22.24 -14.00 3.48
C PRO A 238 -21.76 -13.73 4.91
N PRO A 239 -20.50 -13.30 5.11
CA PRO A 239 -20.05 -12.86 6.41
C PRO A 239 -20.50 -11.41 6.60
N SER A 240 -21.49 -11.17 7.44
CA SER A 240 -21.58 -9.89 8.12
C SER A 240 -22.18 -10.10 9.49
N LYS A 241 -21.32 -10.16 10.51
CA LYS A 241 -21.78 -9.84 11.86
C LYS A 241 -22.34 -8.42 11.78
N LEU A 242 -23.51 -8.24 12.36
CA LEU A 242 -24.16 -6.94 12.52
C LEU A 242 -23.15 -5.90 13.02
N PHE A 243 -22.92 -4.84 12.23
CA PHE A 243 -21.93 -3.81 12.59
C PHE A 243 -22.34 -3.07 13.88
N ASN A 244 -23.61 -2.66 13.95
CA ASN A 244 -24.19 -1.98 15.11
C ASN A 244 -25.63 -2.46 15.34
N SER A 245 -26.02 -2.67 16.60
CA SER A 245 -27.35 -3.17 16.98
C SER A 245 -28.49 -2.22 16.59
N ARG A 246 -28.25 -0.91 16.54
CA ARG A 246 -29.25 0.10 16.14
C ARG A 246 -29.79 -0.10 14.73
N LEU A 247 -29.03 -0.73 13.84
CA LEU A 247 -29.49 -1.04 12.48
C LEU A 247 -30.71 -1.98 12.47
N LEU A 248 -30.91 -2.80 13.51
CA LEU A 248 -32.08 -3.67 13.64
C LEU A 248 -33.38 -2.88 13.88
N SER A 249 -33.27 -1.67 14.39
CA SER A 249 -34.41 -0.80 14.70
C SER A 249 -34.76 0.16 13.56
N VAL A 250 -34.00 0.14 12.46
CA VAL A 250 -34.22 1.05 11.32
C VAL A 250 -35.32 0.50 10.42
N ASP A 251 -36.28 1.37 10.10
CA ASP A 251 -37.26 1.14 9.04
C ASP A 251 -36.84 1.94 7.79
N ILE A 252 -36.20 1.26 6.83
CA ILE A 252 -35.59 1.89 5.66
C ILE A 252 -36.63 2.49 4.71
N SER A 253 -37.87 1.98 4.74
CA SER A 253 -38.96 2.45 3.89
C SER A 253 -39.32 3.92 4.13
N LYS A 254 -38.96 4.47 5.29
CA LYS A 254 -39.15 5.90 5.61
C LYS A 254 -38.19 6.83 4.87
N TRP A 255 -37.08 6.30 4.37
CA TRP A 255 -35.98 7.10 3.80
C TRP A 255 -35.83 6.97 2.29
N THR A 256 -36.44 5.96 1.67
CA THR A 256 -36.32 5.70 0.24
C THR A 256 -37.60 5.10 -0.35
N ASN A 257 -37.87 5.44 -1.61
CA ASN A 257 -38.90 4.80 -2.42
C ASN A 257 -38.38 3.58 -3.20
N VAL A 258 -37.08 3.29 -3.13
CA VAL A 258 -36.50 2.11 -3.78
C VAL A 258 -36.94 0.86 -3.01
N PRO A 259 -37.57 -0.14 -3.67
CA PRO A 259 -38.19 -1.26 -2.98
C PRO A 259 -37.13 -2.26 -2.50
N ILE A 260 -36.66 -2.09 -1.25
CA ILE A 260 -35.72 -3.00 -0.58
C ILE A 260 -36.24 -3.45 0.78
N SER A 261 -35.73 -4.58 1.27
CA SER A 261 -36.01 -5.03 2.64
C SER A 261 -35.06 -4.37 3.66
N ASN A 262 -35.49 -4.31 4.93
CA ASN A 262 -34.60 -3.92 6.04
C ASN A 262 -33.43 -4.89 6.19
N GLU A 263 -33.60 -6.17 5.85
CA GLU A 263 -32.50 -7.14 5.88
C GLU A 263 -31.39 -6.77 4.88
N PHE A 264 -31.77 -6.40 3.66
CA PHE A 264 -30.84 -5.91 2.64
C PHE A 264 -30.13 -4.64 3.13
N SER A 265 -30.88 -3.69 3.71
CA SER A 265 -30.32 -2.43 4.22
C SER A 265 -29.26 -2.65 5.30
N ILE A 266 -29.53 -3.57 6.24
CA ILE A 266 -28.59 -3.94 7.32
C ILE A 266 -27.31 -4.56 6.75
N LYS A 267 -27.42 -5.49 5.79
CA LYS A 267 -26.25 -6.16 5.19
C LYS A 267 -25.36 -5.17 4.43
N VAL A 268 -25.97 -4.31 3.62
CA VAL A 268 -25.26 -3.29 2.83
C VAL A 268 -24.57 -2.27 3.73
N LEU A 269 -25.28 -1.70 4.71
CA LEU A 269 -24.69 -0.71 5.63
C LEU A 269 -23.60 -1.32 6.51
N SER A 270 -23.78 -2.56 6.98
CA SER A 270 -22.76 -3.23 7.79
C SER A 270 -21.45 -3.40 7.01
N LEU A 271 -21.53 -3.86 5.74
CA LEU A 271 -20.36 -3.98 4.89
C LEU A 271 -19.74 -2.60 4.58
N TYR A 272 -20.58 -1.59 4.29
CA TYR A 272 -20.11 -0.23 4.02
C TYR A 272 -19.33 0.36 5.21
N PHE A 273 -19.86 0.28 6.44
CA PHE A 273 -19.20 0.84 7.62
C PHE A 273 -17.89 0.13 7.96
N GLU A 274 -17.79 -1.16 7.69
CA GLU A 274 -16.57 -1.93 7.89
C GLU A 274 -15.51 -1.63 6.83
N VAL A 275 -15.92 -1.48 5.57
CA VAL A 275 -14.99 -1.54 4.43
C VAL A 275 -14.76 -0.19 3.76
N GLU A 276 -15.81 0.57 3.50
CA GLU A 276 -15.74 1.77 2.65
C GLU A 276 -15.70 3.06 3.48
N HIS A 277 -16.45 3.12 4.57
CA HIS A 277 -16.49 4.29 5.45
C HIS A 277 -15.11 4.74 5.97
N PRO A 278 -14.19 3.84 6.38
CA PRO A 278 -12.87 4.28 6.84
C PRO A 278 -12.04 5.03 5.77
N LEU A 279 -12.29 4.77 4.48
CA LEU A 279 -11.64 5.46 3.37
C LEU A 279 -12.32 6.79 3.00
N MET A 280 -13.63 6.88 3.25
CA MET A 280 -14.45 8.06 2.95
C MET A 280 -15.39 8.40 4.14
N PRO A 281 -14.86 8.89 5.27
CA PRO A 281 -15.62 9.10 6.50
C PRO A 281 -16.39 10.44 6.46
N LEU A 282 -17.33 10.57 5.52
CA LEU A 282 -18.06 11.82 5.25
C LEU A 282 -18.99 12.27 6.37
N PHE A 283 -19.27 11.42 7.34
CA PHE A 283 -20.11 11.74 8.49
C PHE A 283 -19.69 10.89 9.69
N ASP A 284 -20.05 11.33 10.89
CA ASP A 284 -19.92 10.48 12.08
C ASP A 284 -20.99 9.37 12.04
N VAL A 285 -20.56 8.11 12.18
CA VAL A 285 -21.45 6.94 12.05
C VAL A 285 -22.55 6.97 13.10
N ASP A 286 -22.25 7.41 14.32
CA ASP A 286 -23.22 7.44 15.40
C ASP A 286 -24.25 8.53 15.22
N PHE A 287 -23.84 9.72 14.79
CA PHE A 287 -24.77 10.78 14.41
C PHE A 287 -25.66 10.34 13.26
N PHE A 288 -25.11 9.68 12.24
CA PHE A 288 -25.90 9.16 11.13
C PHE A 288 -26.91 8.08 11.57
N LEU A 289 -26.51 7.13 12.43
CA LEU A 289 -27.39 6.08 12.94
C LEU A 289 -28.53 6.65 13.81
N GLU A 290 -28.24 7.62 14.67
CA GLU A 290 -29.28 8.35 15.41
C GLU A 290 -30.20 9.13 14.47
N GLY A 291 -29.66 9.72 13.40
CA GLY A 291 -30.44 10.40 12.37
C GLY A 291 -31.35 9.44 11.61
N LEU A 292 -30.90 8.23 11.29
CA LEU A 292 -31.70 7.18 10.66
C LEU A 292 -32.89 6.73 11.53
N LEU A 293 -32.76 6.84 12.86
CA LEU A 293 -33.84 6.59 13.81
C LEU A 293 -34.79 7.80 13.98
N GLY A 294 -34.46 8.94 13.35
CA GLY A 294 -35.23 10.18 13.46
C GLY A 294 -34.88 11.01 14.70
N ASN A 295 -33.78 10.71 15.39
CA ASN A 295 -33.41 11.35 16.65
C ASN A 295 -32.59 12.63 16.47
N ASN A 296 -32.08 12.91 15.26
CA ASN A 296 -31.32 14.12 14.96
C ASN A 296 -31.38 14.49 13.46
N GLN A 297 -30.68 15.58 13.09
CA GLN A 297 -30.65 16.14 11.73
C GLN A 297 -29.52 15.61 10.83
N PHE A 298 -28.70 14.67 11.30
CA PHE A 298 -27.54 14.13 10.56
C PHE A 298 -27.91 12.99 9.59
N CYS A 299 -29.16 12.98 9.12
CA CYS A 299 -29.67 12.06 8.11
C CYS A 299 -30.73 12.75 7.24
N SER A 300 -30.80 12.39 5.96
CA SER A 300 -31.81 12.89 5.02
C SER A 300 -32.09 11.83 3.96
N CYS A 301 -33.27 11.86 3.33
CA CYS A 301 -33.59 10.92 2.24
C CYS A 301 -32.56 11.03 1.10
N LEU A 302 -32.11 12.25 0.77
CA LEU A 302 -31.07 12.45 -0.24
C LEU A 302 -29.76 11.74 0.15
N LEU A 303 -29.29 11.92 1.39
CA LEU A 303 -28.08 11.26 1.88
C LEU A 303 -28.23 9.73 1.89
N VAL A 304 -29.36 9.21 2.36
CA VAL A 304 -29.61 7.76 2.38
C VAL A 304 -29.56 7.19 0.97
N ASN A 305 -30.29 7.77 0.01
CA ASN A 305 -30.30 7.26 -1.36
C ASN A 305 -28.91 7.36 -2.02
N ALA A 306 -28.18 8.47 -1.83
CA ALA A 306 -26.84 8.62 -2.37
C ALA A 306 -25.82 7.62 -1.74
N LEU A 307 -25.87 7.44 -0.42
CA LEU A 307 -25.04 6.45 0.28
C LEU A 307 -25.34 5.03 -0.19
N PHE A 308 -26.62 4.66 -0.29
CA PHE A 308 -27.04 3.33 -0.75
C PHE A 308 -26.66 3.07 -2.20
N ALA A 309 -26.64 4.10 -3.05
CA ALA A 309 -26.12 3.97 -4.41
C ALA A 309 -24.67 3.47 -4.39
N TRP A 310 -23.79 4.14 -3.65
CA TRP A 310 -22.38 3.74 -3.51
C TRP A 310 -22.22 2.38 -2.82
N ALA A 311 -22.88 2.19 -1.66
CA ALA A 311 -22.73 0.99 -0.85
C ALA A 311 -23.25 -0.27 -1.55
N SER A 312 -24.29 -0.16 -2.38
CA SER A 312 -24.82 -1.30 -3.13
C SER A 312 -23.90 -1.72 -4.28
N LEU A 313 -23.19 -0.78 -4.93
CA LEU A 313 -22.14 -1.13 -5.92
C LEU A 313 -21.03 -1.96 -5.28
N LYS A 314 -20.65 -1.60 -4.05
CA LYS A 314 -19.70 -2.40 -3.27
C LYS A 314 -20.28 -3.78 -2.94
N TYR A 315 -21.53 -3.83 -2.48
CA TYR A 315 -22.22 -5.07 -2.15
C TYR A 315 -22.43 -5.99 -3.36
N ALA A 316 -22.33 -5.48 -4.59
CA ALA A 316 -22.39 -6.26 -5.83
C ALA A 316 -21.27 -7.31 -6.00
N THR A 317 -20.23 -7.23 -5.17
CA THR A 317 -19.18 -8.28 -5.07
C THR A 317 -19.66 -9.49 -4.26
N VAL A 318 -20.67 -9.31 -3.40
CA VAL A 318 -21.33 -10.35 -2.61
C VAL A 318 -22.59 -10.86 -3.32
N ASP A 319 -23.43 -9.92 -3.77
CA ASP A 319 -24.68 -10.18 -4.45
C ASP A 319 -24.76 -9.35 -5.73
N PRO A 320 -24.50 -9.94 -6.91
CA PRO A 320 -24.50 -9.21 -8.18
C PRO A 320 -25.77 -8.43 -8.48
N GLU A 321 -26.93 -8.82 -7.95
CA GLU A 321 -28.20 -8.10 -8.16
C GLU A 321 -28.18 -6.71 -7.51
N ALA A 322 -27.36 -6.51 -6.47
CA ALA A 322 -27.19 -5.25 -5.79
C ALA A 322 -26.67 -4.12 -6.70
N ALA A 323 -25.99 -4.45 -7.81
CA ALA A 323 -25.58 -3.45 -8.79
C ALA A 323 -26.78 -2.72 -9.42
N ALA A 324 -27.84 -3.46 -9.77
CA ALA A 324 -29.07 -2.87 -10.32
C ALA A 324 -29.82 -2.05 -9.27
N ILE A 325 -29.83 -2.51 -8.03
CA ILE A 325 -30.41 -1.79 -6.89
C ILE A 325 -29.64 -0.49 -6.63
N GLY A 326 -28.31 -0.52 -6.65
CA GLY A 326 -27.45 0.66 -6.51
C GLY A 326 -27.72 1.70 -7.59
N TYR A 327 -27.94 1.27 -8.84
CA TYR A 327 -28.35 2.18 -9.91
C TYR A 327 -29.73 2.80 -9.66
N ALA A 328 -30.70 2.04 -9.12
CA ALA A 328 -32.01 2.59 -8.77
C ALA A 328 -31.91 3.66 -7.67
N PHE A 329 -31.07 3.42 -6.65
CA PHE A 329 -30.74 4.42 -5.62
C PHE A 329 -30.08 5.66 -6.20
N TYR A 330 -29.19 5.49 -7.17
CA TYR A 330 -28.55 6.60 -7.86
C TYR A 330 -29.58 7.47 -8.59
N GLU A 331 -30.46 6.86 -9.40
CA GLU A 331 -31.53 7.58 -10.08
C GLU A 331 -32.50 8.28 -9.11
N GLU A 332 -32.85 7.63 -7.99
CA GLU A 332 -33.68 8.26 -6.95
C GLU A 332 -32.99 9.46 -6.30
N SER A 333 -31.70 9.36 -5.99
CA SER A 333 -30.92 10.48 -5.45
C SER A 333 -30.89 11.67 -6.43
N LYS A 334 -30.79 11.41 -7.74
CA LYS A 334 -30.87 12.45 -8.78
C LYS A 334 -32.22 13.15 -8.79
N LYS A 335 -33.33 12.40 -8.67
CA LYS A 335 -34.68 12.99 -8.62
C LYS A 335 -34.87 13.84 -7.37
N LEU A 336 -34.45 13.35 -6.20
CA LEU A 336 -34.50 14.09 -4.95
C LEU A 336 -33.71 15.39 -5.04
N TRP A 337 -32.47 15.32 -5.56
CA TRP A 337 -31.63 16.50 -5.74
C TRP A 337 -32.24 17.50 -6.72
N ALA A 338 -32.83 17.03 -7.83
CA ALA A 338 -33.45 17.92 -8.82
C ALA A 338 -34.72 18.59 -8.30
N ARG A 339 -35.56 17.88 -7.55
CA ARG A 339 -36.83 18.40 -7.02
C ARG A 339 -36.60 19.42 -5.91
N ASP A 340 -35.69 19.11 -5.01
CA ASP A 340 -35.54 19.86 -3.78
C ASP A 340 -34.35 20.84 -3.86
N LYS A 341 -33.75 21.09 -5.04
CA LYS A 341 -32.51 21.88 -5.14
C LYS A 341 -32.59 23.27 -4.50
N GLU A 342 -33.72 23.95 -4.65
CA GLU A 342 -33.94 25.31 -4.12
C GLU A 342 -34.37 25.31 -2.64
N THR A 343 -34.93 24.19 -2.17
CA THR A 343 -35.44 24.04 -0.80
C THR A 343 -34.52 23.23 0.11
N THR A 344 -33.55 22.51 -0.48
CA THR A 344 -32.59 21.68 0.24
C THR A 344 -31.66 22.60 0.99
N SER A 345 -31.72 22.51 2.31
CA SER A 345 -30.81 23.25 3.17
C SER A 345 -29.37 22.89 2.84
N THR A 346 -28.53 23.92 2.71
CA THR A 346 -27.07 23.78 2.64
C THR A 346 -26.58 23.20 3.96
N THR A 347 -26.43 21.88 4.00
CA THR A 347 -26.03 21.12 5.19
C THR A 347 -24.88 20.19 4.86
N ILE A 348 -24.18 19.72 5.89
CA ILE A 348 -23.16 18.67 5.71
C ILE A 348 -23.79 17.36 5.18
N CYS A 349 -25.06 17.06 5.47
CA CYS A 349 -25.75 15.89 4.90
C CYS A 349 -25.88 16.01 3.38
N THR A 350 -26.20 17.21 2.89
CA THR A 350 -26.28 17.50 1.45
C THR A 350 -24.89 17.40 0.80
N MET A 351 -23.85 17.93 1.45
CA MET A 351 -22.46 17.78 0.98
C MET A 351 -22.04 16.31 0.89
N ALA A 352 -22.31 15.51 1.93
CA ALA A 352 -22.05 14.06 1.89
C ALA A 352 -22.79 13.39 0.73
N ALA A 353 -24.06 13.73 0.53
CA ALA A 353 -24.86 13.14 -0.54
C ALA A 353 -24.29 13.48 -1.92
N LEU A 354 -23.93 14.73 -2.18
CA LEU A 354 -23.29 15.16 -3.43
C LEU A 354 -21.96 14.43 -3.66
N GLN A 355 -21.17 14.21 -2.61
CA GLN A 355 -19.94 13.45 -2.72
C GLN A 355 -20.21 11.99 -3.09
N TYR A 356 -21.19 11.32 -2.46
CA TYR A 356 -21.59 9.97 -2.84
C TYR A 356 -22.12 9.89 -4.28
N MET A 357 -22.92 10.87 -4.70
CA MET A 357 -23.40 10.97 -6.09
C MET A 357 -22.22 11.14 -7.05
N SER A 358 -21.26 12.02 -6.72
CA SER A 358 -20.05 12.25 -7.51
C SER A 358 -19.18 11.00 -7.68
N VAL A 359 -18.91 10.26 -6.62
CA VAL A 359 -18.11 9.02 -6.72
C VAL A 359 -18.86 7.88 -7.39
N THR A 360 -20.20 7.85 -7.27
CA THR A 360 -21.06 6.90 -7.98
C THR A 360 -21.08 7.20 -9.48
N ALA A 361 -21.18 8.48 -9.85
CA ALA A 361 -21.06 8.92 -11.24
C ALA A 361 -19.69 8.52 -11.83
N PHE A 362 -18.61 8.74 -11.07
CA PHE A 362 -17.26 8.30 -11.44
C PHE A 362 -17.21 6.79 -11.68
N ALA A 363 -17.74 5.98 -10.75
CA ALA A 363 -17.79 4.52 -10.87
C ALA A 363 -18.58 4.02 -12.08
N PHE A 364 -19.60 4.76 -12.51
CA PHE A 364 -20.35 4.49 -13.73
C PHE A 364 -19.69 5.00 -15.01
N GLY A 365 -18.61 5.78 -14.90
CA GLY A 365 -17.98 6.47 -16.03
C GLY A 365 -18.78 7.68 -16.53
N ALA A 366 -19.77 8.16 -15.76
CA ALA A 366 -20.60 9.31 -16.09
C ALA A 366 -19.84 10.62 -15.82
N GLY A 367 -18.90 10.97 -16.71
CA GLY A 367 -17.97 12.08 -16.52
C GLY A 367 -18.64 13.44 -16.40
N ALA A 368 -19.65 13.71 -17.21
CA ALA A 368 -20.40 14.98 -17.15
C ALA A 368 -21.17 15.14 -15.82
N GLU A 369 -21.79 14.08 -15.32
CA GLU A 369 -22.46 14.09 -14.02
C GLU A 369 -21.46 14.27 -12.87
N HIS A 370 -20.32 13.56 -12.93
CA HIS A 370 -19.23 13.71 -11.96
C HIS A 370 -18.72 15.17 -11.89
N GLU A 371 -18.41 15.77 -13.06
CA GLU A 371 -17.95 17.17 -13.14
C GLU A 371 -19.01 18.15 -12.61
N LYS A 372 -20.30 17.91 -12.91
CA LYS A 372 -21.41 18.71 -12.37
C LYS A 372 -21.43 18.68 -10.84
N TYR A 373 -21.40 17.50 -10.23
CA TYR A 373 -21.45 17.38 -8.77
C TYR A 373 -20.20 17.96 -8.10
N LEU A 374 -19.02 17.86 -8.73
CA LEU A 374 -17.82 18.54 -8.24
C LEU A 374 -17.98 20.06 -8.21
N GLY A 375 -18.61 20.65 -9.22
CA GLY A 375 -18.94 22.09 -9.24
C GLY A 375 -19.89 22.45 -8.10
N GLU A 376 -21.00 21.72 -7.97
CA GLU A 376 -22.01 21.97 -6.92
C GLU A 376 -21.43 21.82 -5.50
N MET A 377 -20.53 20.86 -5.28
CA MET A 377 -19.80 20.73 -4.01
C MET A 377 -18.82 21.88 -3.77
N SER A 378 -18.18 22.41 -4.81
CA SER A 378 -17.27 23.55 -4.67
C SER A 378 -18.04 24.77 -4.18
N ASP A 379 -19.17 25.09 -4.83
CA ASP A 379 -20.05 26.19 -4.42
C ASP A 379 -20.55 25.99 -2.98
N MET A 380 -20.94 24.76 -2.62
CA MET A 380 -21.43 24.45 -1.28
C MET A 380 -20.34 24.51 -0.21
N ALA A 381 -19.09 24.17 -0.53
CA ALA A 381 -17.98 24.21 0.41
C ALA A 381 -17.65 25.64 0.83
N GLU A 382 -17.83 26.62 -0.07
CA GLU A 382 -17.70 28.04 0.24
C GLU A 382 -18.79 28.50 1.22
N ILE A 383 -20.06 28.13 0.95
CA ILE A 383 -21.20 28.49 1.81
C ILE A 383 -21.07 27.87 3.21
N LEU A 384 -20.60 26.62 3.30
CA LEU A 384 -20.36 25.92 4.56
C LEU A 384 -19.01 26.31 5.22
N GLU A 385 -18.26 27.24 4.61
CA GLU A 385 -16.97 27.73 5.08
C GLU A 385 -16.02 26.55 5.43
N LEU A 386 -15.94 25.56 4.54
CA LEU A 386 -15.09 24.37 4.72
C LEU A 386 -13.63 24.64 4.31
N SER A 387 -13.40 25.64 3.46
CA SER A 387 -12.11 25.95 2.81
C SER A 387 -11.65 27.42 2.99
N GLY A 388 -10.33 27.65 2.97
CA GLY A 388 -9.69 28.96 2.81
C GLY A 388 -8.41 29.15 3.63
N SER A 389 -7.79 30.35 3.56
CA SER A 389 -6.39 30.59 4.00
C SER A 389 -6.15 30.71 5.52
N ASP A 390 -7.12 31.16 6.30
CA ASP A 390 -6.93 31.45 7.74
C ASP A 390 -7.53 30.35 8.63
N LEU A 391 -6.79 29.96 9.69
CA LEU A 391 -7.22 28.92 10.64
C LEU A 391 -8.42 29.40 11.47
N ILE A 392 -9.49 28.60 11.51
CA ILE A 392 -10.62 28.84 12.42
C ILE A 392 -10.28 28.16 13.75
N MET A 393 -9.98 28.96 14.77
CA MET A 393 -9.88 28.47 16.14
C MET A 393 -11.30 28.18 16.68
N PRO A 394 -11.55 27.01 17.31
CA PRO A 394 -12.85 26.73 17.92
C PRO A 394 -13.18 27.80 18.96
N ARG A 395 -14.30 28.50 18.78
CA ARG A 395 -14.81 29.40 19.83
C ARG A 395 -15.53 28.53 20.83
N GLY A 396 -14.93 28.32 22.00
CA GLY A 396 -15.58 27.60 23.09
C GLY A 396 -16.76 28.41 23.65
N THR A 397 -17.94 28.27 23.04
CA THR A 397 -19.22 28.67 23.63
C THR A 397 -19.91 27.42 24.15
N GLY A 398 -20.21 27.38 25.44
CA GLY A 398 -20.60 26.18 26.19
C GLY A 398 -22.00 25.65 25.91
N ILE A 399 -22.36 25.38 24.66
CA ILE A 399 -23.59 24.68 24.28
C ILE A 399 -23.22 23.32 23.65
N ALA A 400 -23.60 22.22 24.30
CA ALA A 400 -23.22 20.86 23.88
C ALA A 400 -23.65 20.44 22.45
N ASN A 401 -24.65 21.13 21.87
CA ASN A 401 -25.07 20.92 20.47
C ASN A 401 -24.19 21.67 19.46
N GLU A 402 -23.63 22.84 19.83
CA GLU A 402 -22.69 23.57 18.95
C GLU A 402 -21.39 22.79 18.77
N SER A 403 -20.89 22.15 19.84
CA SER A 403 -19.66 21.35 19.78
C SER A 403 -19.78 20.11 18.88
N SER A 404 -20.95 19.45 18.85
CA SER A 404 -21.19 18.27 18.00
C SER A 404 -21.27 18.63 16.52
N TRP A 405 -21.91 19.76 16.20
CA TRP A 405 -21.98 20.29 14.84
C TRP A 405 -20.61 20.75 14.32
N GLU A 406 -19.83 21.46 15.14
CA GLU A 406 -18.48 21.89 14.76
C GLU A 406 -17.55 20.70 14.49
N LEU A 407 -17.62 19.65 15.30
CA LEU A 407 -16.87 18.40 15.06
C LEU A 407 -17.29 17.73 13.75
N ALA A 408 -18.59 17.64 13.47
CA ALA A 408 -19.10 17.06 12.24
C ALA A 408 -18.69 17.89 11.00
N ARG A 409 -18.68 19.23 11.11
CA ARG A 409 -18.21 20.15 10.07
C ARG A 409 -16.70 20.00 9.84
N ALA A 410 -15.89 19.89 10.90
CA ALA A 410 -14.46 19.65 10.78
C ALA A 410 -14.16 18.30 10.11
N GLN A 411 -14.84 17.23 10.54
CA GLN A 411 -14.73 15.92 9.91
C GLN A 411 -15.11 15.97 8.44
N MET A 412 -16.24 16.59 8.10
CA MET A 412 -16.69 16.77 6.71
C MET A 412 -15.62 17.45 5.86
N ALA A 413 -15.09 18.59 6.32
CA ALA A 413 -14.09 19.36 5.58
C ALA A 413 -12.85 18.51 5.26
N TRP A 414 -12.34 17.75 6.24
CA TRP A 414 -11.21 16.86 6.06
C TRP A 414 -11.53 15.63 5.19
N ALA A 415 -12.71 15.03 5.34
CA ALA A 415 -13.12 13.89 4.54
C ALA A 415 -13.25 14.27 3.05
N ILE A 416 -13.86 15.41 2.74
CA ILE A 416 -13.98 15.94 1.37
C ILE A 416 -12.59 16.28 0.81
N PHE A 417 -11.75 17.00 1.57
CA PHE A 417 -10.40 17.33 1.15
C PHE A 417 -9.58 16.07 0.79
N ASN A 418 -9.64 15.03 1.65
CA ASN A 418 -8.92 13.79 1.41
C ASN A 418 -9.41 13.10 0.14
N CYS A 419 -10.74 12.98 -0.04
CA CYS A 419 -11.34 12.37 -1.22
C CYS A 419 -10.95 13.10 -2.50
N LEU A 420 -11.14 14.42 -2.53
CA LEU A 420 -10.87 15.23 -3.72
C LEU A 420 -9.35 15.31 -4.03
N THR A 421 -8.48 15.21 -3.03
CA THR A 421 -7.03 15.07 -3.23
C THR A 421 -6.68 13.75 -3.92
N LEU A 422 -7.31 12.64 -3.52
CA LEU A 422 -7.13 11.34 -4.19
C LEU A 422 -7.62 11.38 -5.64
N PHE A 423 -8.81 11.94 -5.89
CA PHE A 423 -9.32 12.11 -7.26
C PHE A 423 -8.45 13.06 -8.08
N SER A 424 -7.84 14.08 -7.46
CA SER A 424 -6.92 14.98 -8.15
C SER A 424 -5.70 14.24 -8.73
N MET A 425 -5.20 13.21 -8.03
CA MET A 425 -4.14 12.35 -8.54
C MET A 425 -4.60 11.46 -9.70
N GLN A 426 -5.80 10.90 -9.62
CA GLN A 426 -6.35 9.99 -10.64
C GLN A 426 -6.68 10.73 -11.93
N LEU A 427 -7.28 11.92 -11.81
CA LEU A 427 -7.69 12.76 -12.93
C LEU A 427 -6.55 13.68 -13.42
N ARG A 428 -5.39 13.68 -12.75
CA ARG A 428 -4.26 14.59 -13.01
C ARG A 428 -4.68 16.05 -13.13
N LYS A 429 -5.65 16.45 -12.30
CA LYS A 429 -6.21 17.79 -12.25
C LYS A 429 -6.29 18.20 -10.79
N ARG A 430 -5.83 19.41 -10.46
CA ARG A 430 -6.01 19.95 -9.11
C ARG A 430 -7.49 20.32 -8.93
N ILE A 431 -8.22 19.51 -8.17
CA ILE A 431 -9.64 19.73 -7.88
C ILE A 431 -9.80 20.58 -6.62
N VAL A 432 -8.89 20.43 -5.65
CA VAL A 432 -8.92 21.23 -4.41
C VAL A 432 -7.78 22.23 -4.37
N GLU A 433 -8.13 23.48 -4.12
CA GLU A 433 -7.15 24.54 -4.05
C GLU A 433 -6.49 24.63 -2.67
N TYR A 434 -7.26 24.62 -1.59
CA TYR A 434 -6.74 24.82 -0.23
C TYR A 434 -7.10 23.67 0.72
N PRO A 435 -6.24 23.35 1.70
CA PRO A 435 -6.61 22.45 2.78
C PRO A 435 -7.72 23.04 3.67
N PRO A 436 -8.40 22.21 4.47
CA PRO A 436 -9.41 22.67 5.42
C PRO A 436 -8.85 23.64 6.46
N ARG A 437 -9.69 24.58 6.91
CA ARG A 437 -9.36 25.55 7.98
C ARG A 437 -9.38 24.96 9.40
N PHE A 438 -9.87 23.74 9.53
CA PHE A 438 -10.10 23.08 10.81
C PHE A 438 -8.86 22.33 11.28
N PRO A 439 -8.63 22.20 12.60
CA PRO A 439 -7.64 21.26 13.09
C PRO A 439 -7.98 19.84 12.62
N ILE A 440 -6.96 19.02 12.36
CA ILE A 440 -7.16 17.63 11.97
C ILE A 440 -7.92 16.91 13.10
N PRO A 441 -9.09 16.29 12.81
CA PRO A 441 -9.88 15.55 13.78
C PRO A 441 -9.07 14.47 14.50
N GLY A 442 -9.40 14.21 15.77
CA GLY A 442 -8.74 13.17 16.57
C GLY A 442 -7.42 13.59 17.24
N SER A 443 -6.98 14.85 17.11
CA SER A 443 -5.74 15.35 17.74
C SER A 443 -5.83 15.55 19.26
N SER A 444 -7.04 15.61 19.83
CA SER A 444 -7.31 15.95 21.25
C SER A 444 -7.99 14.85 22.06
N LEU A 445 -8.08 13.62 21.53
CA LEU A 445 -8.70 12.49 22.24
C LEU A 445 -7.77 11.99 23.37
N LEU A 446 -7.75 12.71 24.49
CA LEU A 446 -7.12 12.28 25.72
C LEU A 446 -7.94 11.13 26.32
N LEU A 447 -7.29 9.99 26.52
CA LEU A 447 -7.84 8.86 27.29
C LEU A 447 -8.21 9.36 28.69
N GLY A 448 -9.51 9.41 28.99
CA GLY A 448 -9.98 9.50 30.36
C GLY A 448 -9.56 8.25 31.16
N PRO A 449 -9.31 8.36 32.47
CA PRO A 449 -8.82 7.24 33.25
C PRO A 449 -9.86 6.11 33.36
N HIS A 450 -9.45 4.90 32.95
CA HIS A 450 -9.94 3.58 33.36
C HIS A 450 -11.44 3.20 33.28
N ASN A 451 -12.29 3.90 32.51
CA ASN A 451 -13.61 3.36 32.20
C ASN A 451 -13.54 2.23 31.15
N LEU A 452 -14.44 1.25 31.27
CA LEU A 452 -14.59 0.12 30.33
C LEU A 452 -14.81 0.65 28.91
N ILE A 453 -13.76 0.63 28.08
CA ILE A 453 -13.84 1.04 26.67
C ILE A 453 -14.77 0.07 25.94
N THR A 454 -15.90 0.57 25.45
CA THR A 454 -16.85 -0.24 24.68
C THR A 454 -16.28 -0.58 23.30
N GLN A 455 -16.87 -1.56 22.61
CA GLN A 455 -16.49 -1.82 21.20
C GLN A 455 -16.80 -0.61 20.30
N GLU A 456 -17.85 0.15 20.59
CA GLU A 456 -18.19 1.37 19.87
C GLU A 456 -17.11 2.44 20.04
N ASP A 457 -16.61 2.63 21.26
CA ASP A 457 -15.52 3.57 21.52
C ASP A 457 -14.25 3.18 20.77
N LYS A 458 -13.87 1.89 20.75
CA LYS A 458 -12.73 1.41 19.98
C LYS A 458 -12.86 1.70 18.48
N ARG A 459 -14.06 1.52 17.92
CA ARG A 459 -14.34 1.84 16.51
C ARG A 459 -14.16 3.32 16.23
N ARG A 460 -14.74 4.18 17.07
CA ARG A 460 -14.61 5.65 16.95
C ARG A 460 -13.16 6.09 17.01
N PHE A 461 -12.38 5.59 17.99
CA PHE A 461 -10.96 5.91 18.12
C PHE A 461 -10.15 5.48 16.89
N TYR A 462 -10.42 4.27 16.39
CA TYR A 462 -9.77 3.76 15.20
C TYR A 462 -10.07 4.60 13.95
N GLN A 463 -11.35 4.91 13.71
CA GLN A 463 -11.78 5.74 12.57
C GLN A 463 -11.20 7.17 12.64
N ALA A 464 -11.19 7.77 13.84
CA ALA A 464 -10.58 9.09 14.05
C ALA A 464 -9.06 9.07 13.80
N GLY A 465 -8.37 8.02 14.27
CA GLY A 465 -6.94 7.83 14.01
C GLY A 465 -6.62 7.67 12.53
N LEU A 466 -7.43 6.90 11.80
CA LEU A 466 -7.28 6.70 10.37
C LEU A 466 -7.54 7.98 9.58
N LEU A 467 -8.61 8.72 9.90
CA LEU A 467 -8.89 10.02 9.29
C LEU A 467 -7.70 10.97 9.48
N ARG A 468 -7.14 11.03 10.69
CA ARG A 468 -5.98 11.86 11.00
C ARG A 468 -4.76 11.53 10.13
N GLU A 469 -4.42 10.25 9.99
CA GLU A 469 -3.26 9.85 9.19
C GLU A 469 -3.51 9.98 7.69
N ASN A 470 -4.72 9.72 7.22
CA ASN A 470 -5.13 9.99 5.84
C ASN A 470 -5.06 11.50 5.52
N SER A 471 -5.52 12.36 6.43
CA SER A 471 -5.42 13.82 6.29
C SER A 471 -3.98 14.32 6.21
N LYS A 472 -3.06 13.75 6.99
CA LYS A 472 -1.63 14.06 6.85
C LYS A 472 -1.10 13.63 5.49
N LEU A 473 -1.44 12.42 5.03
CA LEU A 473 -1.07 11.94 3.71
C LEU A 473 -1.60 12.87 2.63
N SER A 474 -2.88 13.23 2.68
CA SER A 474 -3.51 14.16 1.73
C SER A 474 -2.86 15.54 1.75
N LEU A 475 -2.34 16.04 2.87
CA LEU A 475 -1.52 17.27 2.86
C LEU A 475 -0.22 17.07 2.07
N ILE A 476 0.50 15.95 2.26
CA ILE A 476 1.69 15.64 1.45
C ILE A 476 1.30 15.55 -0.02
N LEU A 477 0.23 14.83 -0.35
CA LEU A 477 -0.24 14.65 -1.73
C LEU A 477 -0.68 15.97 -2.34
N HIS A 478 -1.36 16.82 -1.58
CA HIS A 478 -1.80 18.15 -1.99
C HIS A 478 -0.60 19.07 -2.22
N ASP A 479 0.38 19.06 -1.33
CA ASP A 479 1.66 19.76 -1.53
C ASP A 479 2.45 19.17 -2.70
N MET A 480 2.45 17.85 -2.91
CA MET A 480 3.09 17.21 -4.06
C MET A 480 2.40 17.57 -5.38
N LEU A 481 1.06 17.56 -5.41
CA LEU A 481 0.27 18.06 -6.53
C LEU A 481 0.55 19.54 -6.74
N ARG A 482 0.67 20.31 -5.66
CA ARG A 482 1.11 21.70 -5.72
C ARG A 482 2.50 21.76 -6.32
N VAL A 483 3.46 20.89 -5.98
CA VAL A 483 4.90 20.83 -6.37
C VAL A 483 5.19 20.39 -7.77
N MET A 484 4.47 19.38 -8.23
CA MET A 484 4.43 19.09 -9.66
C MET A 484 3.96 20.34 -10.45
N TYR A 485 3.42 21.37 -9.76
CA TYR A 485 3.09 22.71 -10.24
C TYR A 485 3.56 23.91 -9.32
N GLY A 486 4.60 23.79 -8.44
CA GLY A 486 5.03 24.80 -7.40
C GLY A 486 5.37 24.33 -5.94
N PRO A 487 6.39 24.88 -5.23
CA PRO A 487 7.38 24.20 -4.34
C PRO A 487 6.94 23.62 -2.96
N LEU A 488 7.79 22.68 -2.44
CA LEU A 488 7.56 21.59 -1.45
C LEU A 488 7.54 21.97 0.04
N ALA A 489 6.72 21.23 0.81
CA ALA A 489 6.89 20.93 2.23
C ALA A 489 6.69 19.41 2.49
N THR A 490 7.39 18.85 3.48
CA THR A 490 7.39 17.40 3.82
C THR A 490 6.79 17.12 5.20
N PRO A 491 5.69 16.35 5.29
CA PRO A 491 5.23 15.73 6.55
C PRO A 491 5.62 14.24 6.72
N GLN A 492 5.56 13.76 7.97
CA GLN A 492 5.79 12.36 8.39
C GLN A 492 4.49 11.54 8.40
N PHE A 493 4.52 10.28 7.93
CA PHE A 493 3.40 9.33 7.85
C PHE A 493 3.62 8.14 8.81
N ASN A 494 2.69 7.85 9.73
CA ASN A 494 2.89 6.90 10.84
C ASN A 494 1.95 5.68 10.85
N LEU A 495 1.46 5.20 9.70
CA LEU A 495 0.68 3.95 9.62
C LEU A 495 1.61 2.77 9.31
N ALA A 496 2.02 1.97 10.30
CA ALA A 496 2.88 0.81 10.09
C ALA A 496 2.14 -0.38 9.45
N ARG A 497 2.80 -1.07 8.50
CA ARG A 497 2.35 -2.37 7.99
C ARG A 497 2.67 -3.47 9.00
N GLY A 498 1.74 -4.40 9.18
CA GLY A 498 1.94 -5.61 9.99
C GLY A 498 1.05 -6.75 9.50
N ASP A 499 1.30 -7.94 10.02
CA ASP A 499 0.63 -9.21 9.68
C ASP A 499 -0.90 -9.18 9.79
N ASP A 500 -1.47 -8.27 10.58
CA ASP A 500 -2.92 -8.11 10.82
C ASP A 500 -3.43 -6.70 10.43
N CYS A 501 -2.82 -6.06 9.42
CA CYS A 501 -3.30 -4.76 8.96
C CYS A 501 -4.72 -4.85 8.39
N ALA A 502 -5.47 -3.74 8.43
CA ALA A 502 -6.78 -3.65 7.80
C ALA A 502 -6.65 -3.37 6.31
N HIS A 503 -7.66 -3.75 5.52
CA HIS A 503 -7.63 -3.58 4.05
C HIS A 503 -7.41 -2.11 3.66
N HIS A 504 -8.08 -1.17 4.34
CA HIS A 504 -7.97 0.26 4.06
C HIS A 504 -6.60 0.84 4.43
N THR A 505 -5.89 0.27 5.40
CA THR A 505 -4.50 0.66 5.72
C THR A 505 -3.59 0.38 4.53
N LEU A 506 -3.73 -0.78 3.88
CA LEU A 506 -2.97 -1.10 2.68
C LEU A 506 -3.33 -0.21 1.49
N VAL A 507 -4.61 0.16 1.35
CA VAL A 507 -5.02 1.13 0.32
C VAL A 507 -4.31 2.48 0.50
N LEU A 508 -4.16 2.97 1.73
CA LEU A 508 -3.38 4.19 1.99
C LEU A 508 -1.89 4.03 1.63
N HIS A 509 -1.30 2.86 1.91
CA HIS A 509 0.06 2.55 1.46
C HIS A 509 0.21 2.49 -0.05
N MET A 510 -0.79 1.96 -0.76
CA MET A 510 -0.81 2.02 -2.22
C MET A 510 -0.77 3.49 -2.68
N TYR A 511 -1.60 4.36 -2.10
CA TYR A 511 -1.60 5.79 -2.44
C TYR A 511 -0.27 6.49 -2.17
N TYR A 512 0.44 6.12 -1.09
CA TYR A 512 1.79 6.60 -0.85
C TYR A 512 2.74 6.26 -2.02
N HIS A 513 2.78 5.00 -2.45
CA HIS A 513 3.65 4.61 -3.57
C HIS A 513 3.20 5.24 -4.90
N LEU A 514 1.90 5.39 -5.12
CA LEU A 514 1.37 6.09 -6.30
C LEU A 514 1.86 7.54 -6.36
N ALA A 515 1.96 8.21 -5.21
CA ALA A 515 2.50 9.55 -5.10
C ALA A 515 3.98 9.59 -5.47
N VAL A 516 4.78 8.67 -4.93
CA VAL A 516 6.20 8.55 -5.27
C VAL A 516 6.38 8.29 -6.76
N LEU A 517 5.57 7.39 -7.35
CA LEU A 517 5.61 7.11 -8.78
C LEU A 517 5.24 8.34 -9.62
N ASN A 518 4.24 9.12 -9.22
CA ASN A 518 3.89 10.38 -9.89
C ASN A 518 5.02 11.41 -9.82
N LEU A 519 5.67 11.55 -8.67
CA LEU A 519 6.78 12.49 -8.48
C LEU A 519 8.00 12.10 -9.30
N MET A 520 8.34 10.80 -9.37
CA MET A 520 9.54 10.33 -10.04
C MET A 520 9.36 10.19 -11.56
N ARG A 521 8.16 9.89 -12.06
CA ARG A 521 7.94 9.57 -13.49
C ARG A 521 8.40 10.66 -14.48
N PRO A 522 8.17 11.97 -14.25
CA PRO A 522 8.70 13.01 -15.14
C PRO A 522 10.23 13.02 -15.14
N LEU A 523 10.84 12.74 -13.99
CA LEU A 523 12.29 12.77 -13.80
C LEU A 523 12.97 11.56 -14.44
N THR A 524 12.30 10.40 -14.54
CA THR A 524 12.86 9.22 -15.20
C THR A 524 13.04 9.37 -16.71
N ARG A 525 12.34 10.34 -17.34
CA ARG A 525 12.40 10.59 -18.79
C ARG A 525 13.35 11.70 -19.21
N GLN A 526 13.85 12.51 -18.28
CA GLN A 526 14.77 13.60 -18.62
C GLN A 526 16.14 13.03 -19.05
N SER A 527 16.71 13.59 -20.11
CA SER A 527 18.09 13.29 -20.54
C SER A 527 19.06 13.54 -19.38
N GLY A 528 19.81 12.52 -18.96
CA GLY A 528 20.70 12.59 -17.80
C GLY A 528 20.09 12.13 -16.46
N SER A 529 18.86 11.59 -16.44
CA SER A 529 18.22 11.07 -15.21
C SER A 529 19.07 10.04 -14.44
N ALA A 530 19.77 9.16 -15.17
CA ALA A 530 20.70 8.19 -14.57
C ALA A 530 21.89 8.85 -13.85
N THR A 531 22.24 10.08 -14.22
CA THR A 531 23.32 10.88 -13.60
C THR A 531 22.82 11.84 -12.52
N MET A 532 21.50 11.99 -12.37
CA MET A 532 20.90 12.88 -11.38
C MET A 532 20.86 12.19 -10.02
N LEU A 533 21.87 12.44 -9.19
CA LEU A 533 21.95 11.91 -7.84
C LEU A 533 21.08 12.70 -6.86
N LEU A 534 20.25 11.97 -6.12
CA LEU A 534 19.42 12.48 -5.05
C LEU A 534 20.28 12.59 -3.78
N ARG A 535 20.75 13.81 -3.51
CA ARG A 535 21.65 14.15 -2.38
C ARG A 535 21.24 13.68 -0.98
N PRO A 536 19.94 13.51 -0.63
CA PRO A 536 19.55 13.04 0.70
C PRO A 536 19.92 11.58 1.01
N PHE A 537 20.26 10.77 0.00
CA PHE A 537 20.51 9.33 0.16
C PHE A 537 22.00 9.02 0.24
N ALA A 538 22.35 7.99 1.00
CA ALA A 538 23.70 7.49 1.15
C ALA A 538 24.15 6.64 -0.04
N SER A 539 23.22 6.00 -0.77
CA SER A 539 23.51 5.21 -1.96
C SER A 539 24.01 6.09 -3.11
N ASP A 540 25.14 5.69 -3.69
CA ASP A 540 25.73 6.27 -4.90
C ASP A 540 24.91 5.99 -6.17
N LYS A 541 23.93 5.09 -6.09
CA LYS A 541 22.95 4.78 -7.13
C LYS A 541 21.59 5.46 -6.89
N ALA A 542 21.51 6.39 -5.93
CA ALA A 542 20.27 7.09 -5.60
C ALA A 542 19.86 8.08 -6.70
N ASN A 543 19.07 7.61 -7.66
CA ASN A 543 18.52 8.42 -8.75
C ASN A 543 16.99 8.24 -8.86
N PRO A 544 16.27 9.09 -9.61
CA PRO A 544 14.82 8.98 -9.75
C PRO A 544 14.33 7.62 -10.25
N TYR A 545 15.10 6.96 -11.12
CA TYR A 545 14.77 5.63 -11.62
C TYR A 545 14.82 4.58 -10.50
N ALA A 546 15.85 4.62 -9.65
CA ALA A 546 15.97 3.70 -8.52
C ALA A 546 14.85 3.90 -7.49
N VAL A 547 14.44 5.14 -7.20
CA VAL A 547 13.29 5.43 -6.30
C VAL A 547 11.98 4.93 -6.93
N HIS A 548 11.79 5.18 -8.23
CA HIS A 548 10.63 4.69 -8.97
C HIS A 548 10.58 3.16 -8.94
N ALA A 549 11.67 2.47 -9.27
CA ALA A 549 11.76 1.01 -9.26
C ALA A 549 11.48 0.41 -7.88
N ALA A 550 12.06 0.98 -6.81
CA ALA A 550 11.78 0.54 -5.44
C ALA A 550 10.29 0.66 -5.09
N SER A 551 9.63 1.76 -5.49
CA SER A 551 8.19 1.90 -5.29
C SER A 551 7.33 0.95 -6.14
N VAL A 552 7.77 0.59 -7.36
CA VAL A 552 7.11 -0.46 -8.17
C VAL A 552 7.22 -1.82 -7.48
N ASN A 553 8.40 -2.17 -6.95
CA ASN A 553 8.61 -3.43 -6.21
C ASN A 553 7.74 -3.50 -4.95
N GLN A 554 7.66 -2.40 -4.19
CA GLN A 554 6.73 -2.33 -3.06
C GLN A 554 5.27 -2.48 -3.50
N LEU A 555 4.87 -1.87 -4.63
CA LEU A 555 3.51 -1.99 -5.14
C LEU A 555 3.18 -3.43 -5.58
N LYS A 556 4.11 -4.15 -6.22
CA LYS A 556 4.01 -5.58 -6.54
C LYS A 556 3.69 -6.40 -5.28
N ASN A 557 4.47 -6.19 -4.22
CA ASN A 557 4.29 -6.86 -2.93
C ASN A 557 2.93 -6.55 -2.27
N ILE A 558 2.56 -5.27 -2.24
CA ILE A 558 1.30 -4.84 -1.60
C ILE A 558 0.10 -5.44 -2.34
N VAL A 559 0.11 -5.44 -3.68
CA VAL A 559 -0.99 -6.01 -4.48
C VAL A 559 -1.11 -7.52 -4.25
N LEU A 560 0.01 -8.25 -4.22
CA LEU A 560 0.04 -9.68 -3.91
C LEU A 560 -0.48 -9.96 -2.50
N TYR A 561 0.04 -9.24 -1.51
CA TYR A 561 -0.38 -9.39 -0.12
C TYR A 561 -1.87 -9.09 0.04
N TYR A 562 -2.36 -8.00 -0.56
CA TYR A 562 -3.77 -7.64 -0.50
C TYR A 562 -4.66 -8.72 -1.10
N ARG A 563 -4.33 -9.22 -2.30
CA ARG A 563 -5.10 -10.28 -2.93
C ARG A 563 -5.08 -11.59 -2.14
N ARG A 564 -3.94 -11.94 -1.54
CA ARG A 564 -3.78 -13.18 -0.74
C ARG A 564 -4.49 -13.12 0.61
N THR A 565 -4.52 -11.93 1.22
CA THR A 565 -4.96 -11.76 2.61
C THR A 565 -6.46 -11.51 2.72
N TYR A 566 -7.05 -10.75 1.79
CA TYR A 566 -8.46 -10.36 1.88
C TYR A 566 -9.32 -11.10 0.86
N PRO A 567 -10.51 -11.56 1.25
CA PRO A 567 -11.46 -12.12 0.29
C PRO A 567 -12.01 -11.03 -0.65
N GLU A 568 -12.39 -11.42 -1.87
CA GLU A 568 -12.86 -10.53 -2.95
C GLU A 568 -13.95 -9.52 -2.51
N PRO A 569 -14.93 -9.89 -1.64
CA PRO A 569 -15.91 -8.93 -1.12
C PRO A 569 -15.35 -7.72 -0.38
N LEU A 570 -14.11 -7.76 0.10
CA LEU A 570 -13.46 -6.63 0.78
C LEU A 570 -12.73 -5.69 -0.19
N PHE A 571 -12.56 -6.06 -1.47
CA PHE A 571 -11.85 -5.24 -2.45
C PHE A 571 -12.60 -3.94 -2.77
N SER A 572 -12.04 -2.82 -2.33
CA SER A 572 -12.63 -1.49 -2.50
C SER A 572 -12.35 -0.92 -3.89
N LEU A 573 -13.20 -0.07 -4.47
CA LEU A 573 -12.85 0.63 -5.73
C LEU A 573 -11.54 1.43 -5.58
N PHE A 574 -11.21 1.91 -4.39
CA PHE A 574 -10.06 2.78 -4.15
C PHE A 574 -8.71 2.11 -4.46
N TRP A 575 -8.58 0.77 -4.39
CA TRP A 575 -7.33 0.09 -4.77
C TRP A 575 -7.10 0.01 -6.30
N HIS A 576 -8.09 0.36 -7.13
CA HIS A 576 -7.98 0.21 -8.59
C HIS A 576 -6.78 0.97 -9.15
N SER A 577 -6.41 2.10 -8.53
CA SER A 577 -5.31 2.93 -9.02
C SER A 577 -3.96 2.21 -8.83
N ALA A 578 -3.83 1.38 -7.80
CA ALA A 578 -2.66 0.53 -7.60
C ALA A 578 -2.48 -0.43 -8.78
N LEU A 579 -3.56 -1.11 -9.18
CA LEU A 579 -3.57 -2.03 -10.32
C LEU A 579 -3.21 -1.30 -11.62
N LEU A 580 -3.76 -0.10 -11.83
CA LEU A 580 -3.49 0.73 -13.01
C LEU A 580 -2.02 1.13 -13.10
N TYR A 581 -1.45 1.63 -12.00
CA TYR A 581 -0.06 2.08 -11.94
C TYR A 581 0.91 0.91 -12.08
N LEU A 582 0.60 -0.21 -11.44
CA LEU A 582 1.39 -1.43 -11.57
C LEU A 582 1.36 -1.95 -13.00
N ALA A 583 0.19 -2.04 -13.64
CA ALA A 583 0.05 -2.47 -15.03
C ALA A 583 0.86 -1.58 -15.99
N ASN A 584 0.82 -0.26 -15.79
CA ASN A 584 1.64 0.69 -16.55
C ASN A 584 3.14 0.44 -16.37
N ALA A 585 3.59 0.25 -15.12
CA ALA A 585 4.99 0.04 -14.81
C ALA A 585 5.53 -1.27 -15.40
N VAL A 586 4.82 -2.39 -15.22
CA VAL A 586 5.26 -3.70 -15.72
C VAL A 586 5.20 -3.77 -17.24
N LEU A 587 4.27 -3.05 -17.90
CA LEU A 587 4.32 -2.91 -19.35
C LEU A 587 5.60 -2.21 -19.81
N GLN A 588 6.17 -1.27 -19.06
CA GLN A 588 7.46 -0.65 -19.43
C GLN A 588 8.65 -1.59 -19.26
N GLU A 589 8.61 -2.53 -18.31
CA GLU A 589 9.70 -3.50 -18.06
C GLU A 589 9.98 -4.38 -19.29
N VAL A 590 9.01 -4.55 -20.20
CA VAL A 590 9.16 -5.27 -21.48
C VAL A 590 10.31 -4.74 -22.34
N ASP A 591 10.57 -3.43 -22.32
CA ASP A 591 11.55 -2.80 -23.23
C ASP A 591 12.99 -2.90 -22.71
N VAL A 592 13.21 -3.44 -21.50
CA VAL A 592 14.53 -3.51 -20.87
C VAL A 592 15.15 -4.89 -21.10
N PRO A 593 16.14 -5.04 -22.00
CA PRO A 593 16.73 -6.34 -22.31
C PRO A 593 17.44 -6.93 -21.08
N GLY A 594 17.09 -8.15 -20.69
CA GLY A 594 17.71 -8.85 -19.56
C GLY A 594 17.06 -8.60 -18.19
N GLN A 595 15.97 -7.83 -18.11
CA GLN A 595 15.16 -7.67 -16.89
C GLN A 595 13.92 -8.60 -16.89
N ASN A 596 13.51 -8.90 -15.64
CA ASN A 596 12.41 -9.71 -15.13
C ASN A 596 11.36 -10.27 -16.14
N THR A 597 11.31 -11.60 -16.26
CA THR A 597 10.29 -12.37 -17.02
C THR A 597 8.89 -12.32 -16.40
N GLU A 598 8.74 -11.70 -15.23
CA GLU A 598 7.51 -11.70 -14.43
C GLU A 598 6.48 -10.64 -14.84
N TRP A 599 6.79 -9.72 -15.76
CA TRP A 599 5.87 -8.65 -16.16
C TRP A 599 4.50 -9.20 -16.58
N HIS A 600 4.51 -10.33 -17.29
CA HIS A 600 3.29 -11.00 -17.78
C HIS A 600 2.41 -11.49 -16.63
N PHE A 601 3.04 -12.06 -15.58
CA PHE A 601 2.33 -12.49 -14.38
C PHE A 601 1.65 -11.30 -13.69
N TYR A 602 2.39 -10.23 -13.41
CA TYR A 602 1.83 -9.05 -12.73
C TYR A 602 0.78 -8.32 -13.58
N PHE A 603 0.95 -8.28 -14.90
CA PHE A 603 -0.06 -7.71 -15.79
C PHE A 603 -1.37 -8.52 -15.73
N ARG A 604 -1.29 -9.84 -15.84
CA ARG A 604 -2.45 -10.73 -15.71
C ARG A 604 -3.07 -10.69 -14.31
N LEU A 605 -2.25 -10.54 -13.27
CA LEU A 605 -2.71 -10.34 -11.90
C LEU A 605 -3.56 -9.08 -11.79
N CYS A 606 -3.10 -7.95 -12.33
CA CYS A 606 -3.87 -6.70 -12.37
C CYS A 606 -5.22 -6.89 -13.06
N LEU A 607 -5.24 -7.50 -14.25
CA LEU A 607 -6.49 -7.78 -14.97
C LEU A 607 -7.43 -8.69 -14.17
N THR A 608 -6.89 -9.73 -13.51
CA THR A 608 -7.67 -10.63 -12.66
C THR A 608 -8.26 -9.89 -11.45
N CYS A 609 -7.52 -8.97 -10.84
CA CYS A 609 -8.05 -8.10 -9.79
C CYS A 609 -9.14 -7.16 -10.32
N TYR A 610 -8.98 -6.57 -11.50
CA TYR A 610 -10.06 -5.79 -12.12
C TYR A 610 -11.31 -6.62 -12.39
N ARG A 611 -11.16 -7.90 -12.74
CA ARG A 611 -12.30 -8.80 -12.95
C ARG A 611 -13.17 -8.94 -11.71
N THR A 612 -12.59 -8.88 -10.51
CA THR A 612 -13.38 -8.93 -9.26
C THR A 612 -14.15 -7.64 -9.00
N LEU A 613 -13.67 -6.50 -9.49
CA LEU A 613 -14.35 -5.21 -9.38
C LEU A 613 -15.43 -5.00 -10.45
N CYS A 614 -15.35 -5.71 -11.58
CA CYS A 614 -16.19 -5.42 -12.73
C CYS A 614 -17.69 -5.69 -12.51
N SER A 615 -18.10 -6.42 -11.46
CA SER A 615 -19.53 -6.64 -11.15
C SER A 615 -20.20 -5.41 -10.53
N GLY A 616 -19.45 -4.59 -9.79
CA GLY A 616 -19.96 -3.40 -9.12
C GLY A 616 -19.63 -2.09 -9.83
N TYR A 617 -18.57 -2.05 -10.63
CA TYR A 617 -18.02 -0.79 -11.15
C TYR A 617 -17.87 -0.84 -12.68
N ARG A 618 -18.77 -0.16 -13.40
CA ARG A 618 -18.76 -0.13 -14.88
C ARG A 618 -17.46 0.46 -15.45
N LEU A 619 -16.91 1.49 -14.83
CA LEU A 619 -15.65 2.14 -15.24
C LEU A 619 -14.50 1.15 -15.42
N VAL A 620 -14.49 0.07 -14.64
CA VAL A 620 -13.44 -0.97 -14.70
C VAL A 620 -13.38 -1.64 -16.07
N GLY A 621 -14.51 -1.85 -16.73
CA GLY A 621 -14.52 -2.43 -18.08
C GLY A 621 -13.74 -1.57 -19.09
N GLU A 622 -13.92 -0.25 -19.02
CA GLU A 622 -13.23 0.71 -19.89
C GLU A 622 -11.73 0.82 -19.57
N ILE A 623 -11.36 0.76 -18.29
CA ILE A 623 -9.96 0.70 -17.86
C ILE A 623 -9.28 -0.56 -18.43
N VAL A 624 -9.93 -1.72 -18.31
CA VAL A 624 -9.39 -2.99 -18.82
C VAL A 624 -9.24 -2.95 -20.34
N GLN A 625 -10.25 -2.46 -21.07
CA GLN A 625 -10.15 -2.27 -22.52
C GLN A 625 -8.94 -1.40 -22.89
N SER A 626 -8.75 -0.30 -22.16
CA SER A 626 -7.64 0.62 -22.38
C SER A 626 -6.27 -0.04 -22.12
N LEU A 627 -6.14 -0.82 -21.04
CA LEU A 627 -4.92 -1.57 -20.73
C LEU A 627 -4.61 -2.64 -21.78
N LEU A 628 -5.63 -3.33 -22.30
CA LEU A 628 -5.46 -4.29 -23.40
C LEU A 628 -5.08 -3.58 -24.70
N SER A 629 -5.62 -2.39 -24.96
CA SER A 629 -5.19 -1.52 -26.08
C SER A 629 -3.70 -1.20 -26.01
N MET A 630 -3.22 -0.83 -24.82
CA MET A 630 -1.80 -0.56 -24.59
C MET A 630 -0.94 -1.81 -24.83
N ALA A 631 -1.36 -2.98 -24.34
CA ALA A 631 -0.65 -4.24 -24.55
C ALA A 631 -0.60 -4.64 -26.04
N LEU A 632 -1.71 -4.48 -26.78
CA LEU A 632 -1.76 -4.71 -28.23
C LEU A 632 -0.81 -3.78 -28.98
N LYS A 633 -0.85 -2.48 -28.69
CA LYS A 633 0.01 -1.48 -29.33
C LYS A 633 1.49 -1.76 -29.08
N LYS A 634 1.82 -2.34 -27.92
CA LYS A 634 3.17 -2.74 -27.57
C LYS A 634 3.60 -4.09 -28.19
N GLY A 635 2.68 -4.82 -28.82
CA GLY A 635 2.97 -6.11 -29.45
C GLY A 635 3.20 -7.26 -28.47
N VAL A 636 2.85 -7.09 -27.19
CA VAL A 636 3.08 -8.09 -26.14
C VAL A 636 1.92 -9.07 -25.96
N MET A 637 0.82 -8.85 -26.68
CA MET A 637 -0.41 -9.62 -26.62
C MET A 637 -1.06 -9.67 -28.00
N GLY A 638 -1.69 -10.78 -28.36
CA GLY A 638 -2.42 -10.92 -29.62
C GLY A 638 -3.86 -10.41 -29.55
N ALA A 639 -4.42 -9.98 -30.68
CA ALA A 639 -5.81 -9.48 -30.76
C ALA A 639 -6.85 -10.51 -30.30
N HIS A 640 -6.67 -11.78 -30.66
CA HIS A 640 -7.55 -12.87 -30.24
C HIS A 640 -7.51 -13.09 -28.72
N GLU A 641 -6.31 -13.06 -28.14
CA GLU A 641 -6.10 -13.21 -26.69
C GLU A 641 -6.77 -12.07 -25.91
N ALA A 642 -6.58 -10.82 -26.36
CA ALA A 642 -7.20 -9.65 -25.78
C ALA A 642 -8.74 -9.68 -25.90
N ALA A 643 -9.27 -10.13 -27.04
CA ALA A 643 -10.72 -10.28 -27.23
C ALA A 643 -11.32 -11.37 -26.32
N ALA A 644 -10.62 -12.50 -26.14
CA ALA A 644 -11.03 -13.57 -25.24
C ALA A 644 -11.09 -13.09 -23.79
N MET A 645 -10.09 -12.31 -23.35
CA MET A 645 -10.12 -11.66 -22.04
C MET A 645 -11.32 -10.72 -21.90
N MET A 646 -11.57 -9.84 -22.88
CA MET A 646 -12.69 -8.90 -22.80
C MET A 646 -14.07 -9.55 -22.70
N LYS A 647 -14.30 -10.64 -23.43
CA LYS A 647 -15.58 -11.36 -23.38
C LYS A 647 -15.96 -11.80 -21.97
N ASP A 648 -14.97 -12.19 -21.16
CA ASP A 648 -15.18 -12.59 -19.78
C ASP A 648 -15.58 -11.41 -18.87
N PHE A 649 -15.05 -10.21 -19.12
CA PHE A 649 -15.48 -8.99 -18.43
C PHE A 649 -16.89 -8.58 -18.82
N GLU A 650 -17.29 -8.71 -20.09
CA GLU A 650 -18.65 -8.40 -20.54
C GLU A 650 -19.70 -9.31 -19.91
N ILE A 651 -19.38 -10.58 -19.68
CA ILE A 651 -20.27 -11.55 -19.03
C ILE A 651 -20.54 -11.16 -17.57
N ARG A 652 -19.49 -10.72 -16.85
CA ARG A 652 -19.59 -10.35 -15.43
C ARG A 652 -20.11 -8.92 -15.22
N GLY A 653 -19.75 -8.00 -16.11
CA GLY A 653 -20.13 -6.60 -16.07
C GLY A 653 -21.43 -6.30 -16.81
N LYS A 654 -22.47 -7.13 -16.65
CA LYS A 654 -23.82 -6.87 -17.18
C LYS A 654 -24.48 -5.70 -16.44
N HIS A 655 -23.91 -4.51 -16.61
CA HIS A 655 -24.41 -3.26 -16.05
C HIS A 655 -25.56 -2.73 -16.90
N ARG A 656 -26.53 -2.05 -16.27
CA ARG A 656 -27.47 -1.21 -17.03
C ARG A 656 -26.66 -0.13 -17.75
N ARG A 657 -26.89 0.03 -19.06
CA ARG A 657 -26.26 1.11 -19.83
C ARG A 657 -26.78 2.44 -19.29
N VAL A 658 -25.87 3.25 -18.75
CA VAL A 658 -26.10 4.69 -18.61
C VAL A 658 -26.00 5.28 -20.02
N PRO A 659 -27.07 5.87 -20.57
CA PRO A 659 -27.07 6.44 -21.92
C PRO A 659 -26.03 7.56 -22.08
N ASP A 660 -25.49 7.67 -23.31
CA ASP A 660 -24.66 8.76 -23.85
C ASP A 660 -24.27 9.87 -22.89
N GLN A 661 -23.13 9.69 -22.22
CA GLN A 661 -22.43 10.77 -21.55
C GLN A 661 -20.94 10.63 -21.82
N LYS A 662 -20.29 11.78 -22.00
CA LYS A 662 -18.84 11.92 -22.04
C LYS A 662 -18.23 11.13 -20.88
N MET A 663 -17.28 10.25 -21.20
CA MET A 663 -16.62 9.41 -20.21
C MET A 663 -15.84 10.29 -19.23
N VAL A 664 -15.63 9.80 -18.02
CA VAL A 664 -14.71 10.47 -17.09
C VAL A 664 -13.32 10.62 -17.72
N SER A 665 -12.70 11.79 -17.55
CA SER A 665 -11.36 12.11 -18.08
C SER A 665 -10.25 11.40 -17.29
N LEU A 666 -10.37 10.09 -17.08
CA LEU A 666 -9.39 9.26 -16.38
C LEU A 666 -8.19 8.97 -17.28
N VAL A 667 -6.99 9.26 -16.79
CA VAL A 667 -5.74 8.91 -17.48
C VAL A 667 -5.42 7.45 -17.23
N VAL A 668 -5.34 6.65 -18.29
CA VAL A 668 -4.97 5.22 -18.20
C VAL A 668 -3.53 4.99 -18.63
N ASP A 669 -3.08 5.57 -19.74
CA ASP A 669 -1.66 5.51 -20.13
C ASP A 669 -0.88 6.63 -19.44
N LEU A 670 -0.25 6.29 -18.33
CA LEU A 670 0.44 7.24 -17.47
C LEU A 670 1.69 7.84 -18.14
N TYR A 671 2.23 7.18 -19.15
CA TYR A 671 3.43 7.61 -19.88
C TYR A 671 3.08 8.43 -21.12
N LEU A 672 2.08 8.00 -21.89
CA LEU A 672 1.54 8.77 -23.01
C LEU A 672 0.98 10.11 -22.53
N ALA A 673 0.38 10.16 -21.34
CA ALA A 673 -0.15 11.41 -20.78
C ALA A 673 0.89 12.51 -20.54
N MET A 674 2.19 12.20 -20.56
CA MET A 674 3.25 13.22 -20.48
C MET A 674 3.53 13.90 -21.83
N THR A 675 3.14 13.27 -22.94
CA THR A 675 3.40 13.76 -24.30
C THR A 675 2.12 14.09 -25.06
N ASP A 676 1.06 13.31 -24.85
CA ASP A 676 -0.27 13.48 -25.42
C ASP A 676 -1.33 13.10 -24.37
N PRO A 677 -1.76 14.07 -23.53
CA PRO A 677 -2.77 13.84 -22.50
C PRO A 677 -4.10 13.34 -23.07
N SER A 678 -4.52 13.82 -24.24
CA SER A 678 -5.81 13.46 -24.85
C SER A 678 -5.86 12.01 -25.30
N ALA A 679 -4.80 11.51 -25.94
CA ALA A 679 -4.73 10.12 -26.37
C ALA A 679 -4.55 9.13 -25.20
N ALA A 680 -4.15 9.61 -24.02
CA ALA A 680 -3.92 8.79 -22.84
C ALA A 680 -5.18 8.56 -21.99
N TYR A 681 -6.29 9.23 -22.31
CA TYR A 681 -7.55 9.05 -21.61
C TYR A 681 -8.19 7.70 -21.91
N VAL A 682 -8.92 7.19 -20.91
CA VAL A 682 -9.66 5.93 -20.98
C VAL A 682 -10.56 5.86 -22.22
N GLU A 683 -11.23 6.96 -22.57
CA GLU A 683 -12.13 7.00 -23.72
C GLU A 683 -11.39 6.79 -25.05
N ALA A 684 -10.27 7.49 -25.25
CA ALA A 684 -9.47 7.39 -26.47
C ALA A 684 -8.87 5.99 -26.64
N LEU A 685 -8.33 5.42 -25.56
CA LEU A 685 -7.71 4.09 -25.58
C LEU A 685 -8.75 2.96 -25.78
N ALA A 686 -9.91 3.06 -25.12
CA ALA A 686 -11.01 2.11 -25.30
C ALA A 686 -11.63 2.19 -26.71
N GLN A 687 -11.73 3.38 -27.31
CA GLN A 687 -12.13 3.54 -28.70
C GLN A 687 -11.12 2.91 -29.67
N SER A 688 -9.81 3.13 -29.45
CA SER A 688 -8.74 2.52 -30.25
C SER A 688 -8.79 0.99 -30.19
N PHE A 689 -9.06 0.41 -29.01
CA PHE A 689 -9.23 -1.03 -28.85
C PHE A 689 -10.38 -1.58 -29.70
N ARG A 690 -11.54 -0.91 -29.65
CA ARG A 690 -12.73 -1.29 -30.44
C ARG A 690 -12.46 -1.23 -31.95
N GLN A 691 -11.75 -0.21 -32.42
CA GLN A 691 -11.37 -0.09 -33.83
C GLN A 691 -10.44 -1.24 -34.26
N ASN A 692 -9.45 -1.59 -33.44
CA ASN A 692 -8.53 -2.69 -33.75
C ASN A 692 -9.22 -4.06 -33.82
N GLN A 693 -10.28 -4.29 -33.04
CA GLN A 693 -11.08 -5.51 -33.15
C GLN A 693 -11.88 -5.60 -34.46
N ILE A 694 -12.35 -4.46 -35.00
CA ILE A 694 -13.10 -4.42 -36.26
C ILE A 694 -12.16 -4.74 -37.43
N HIS A 695 -11.03 -4.04 -37.52
CA HIS A 695 -10.04 -4.27 -38.59
C HIS A 695 -9.45 -5.68 -38.53
N GLY A 696 -9.26 -6.25 -37.34
CA GLY A 696 -8.81 -7.64 -37.18
C GLY A 696 -9.83 -8.69 -37.65
N ARG A 697 -11.12 -8.38 -37.68
CA ARG A 697 -12.17 -9.26 -38.24
C ARG A 697 -12.25 -9.14 -39.76
N GLU A 698 -12.06 -7.94 -40.30
CA GLU A 698 -12.06 -7.70 -41.75
C GLU A 698 -10.87 -8.40 -42.44
N GLN A 699 -9.67 -8.36 -41.83
CA GLN A 699 -8.49 -9.05 -42.37
C GLN A 699 -8.52 -10.58 -42.28
N VAL A 700 -9.34 -11.16 -41.39
CA VAL A 700 -9.58 -12.60 -41.33
C VAL A 700 -10.63 -13.01 -42.37
N GLY A 701 -11.65 -12.17 -42.59
CA GLY A 701 -12.64 -12.37 -43.65
C GLY A 701 -12.07 -12.34 -45.07
N GLU A 702 -10.99 -11.59 -45.32
CA GLU A 702 -10.31 -11.55 -46.62
C GLU A 702 -9.33 -12.72 -46.87
N ARG A 703 -8.94 -13.48 -45.84
CA ARG A 703 -8.07 -14.68 -46.02
C ARG A 703 -8.84 -15.97 -46.24
N ASP A 704 -10.13 -15.98 -45.94
CA ASP A 704 -11.04 -17.12 -46.15
C ASP A 704 -11.93 -16.93 -47.39
N GLY A 705 -11.61 -15.96 -48.27
CA GLY A 705 -12.34 -15.62 -49.50
C GLY A 705 -11.73 -16.17 -50.78
#